data_AF-A0AAU3IF61-F1
#
_entry.id   AF-A0AAU3IF61-F1
#
_cell.length_a   1.000
_cell.length_b   1.000
_cell.length_c   1.000
_cell.angle_alpha   90.00
_cell.angle_beta   90.00
_cell.angle_gamma   90.00
#
_symmetry.space_group_name_H-M   'P 1'
#
loop_
_entity.id
_entity.type
_entity.pdbx_description
1 polymer ?
#
loop_
_entity_poly.entity_id
_entity_poly.type
_entity_poly.pdbx_seq_one_letter_code
_entity_poly.pdbx_strand_id
1 'polypeptide(L)'
;MHPAPPRVTGRRRRSPAALLTCLLAALATLLAGALVSLTPATAATVDTNAWYVLVNRNSGKALDVYNLSTADGGSLVQWTRNNGNNQQWRFVDSGGGYYRVQSRHSGKVMDVSNLSTADGAAVVQWTDGNGVNQQFRLADSSDGYVRLINRNSGKAVEVQNASTADGGKVVQYSDWGGTNQQWQLVRVDGGTTSPSASPPASPSASPSPSAPSGQFTNPVLWEDLADIDIIRVGDTYYYSASTMHYSPGAPVLRSYDLVHWEYAGHSVPTLDFGSKYDLNGGRGYVNGIWASFLNYRPSNKTFYWGGCIDFNKTYIYTATSVEGPWNRHTTINKCYYDAGLLVDDNDTMYVAYGNTQISVAQLSADGKSEVRSQQVFSTPSSVGTLEGSRMYKRNGNYYIFVTKPANGQYILKSTNGPFGPYEMRQVLLNMSGPVSGGGVPHQGGLVQTQNGAWYYMAFQDAYPGGRIPVLAPVTWTSDGWPTITTVNGGWGASYPNPVTTREVKSPTGSDTFTGSQLGPEWEWNHNPDTTRFGVGNGLRLQTATVTNDLYSARNTLTHRILGPSSTATIQLDYSQMRDGDRAGLAMLRDSSAWIGVRRDNGQTRLVATNNLTMNGSWQTTSTGTEVASTAVSGGRIWLRVNADIRPGTGRQAKFSYSTDGVNFTSFGPAFTMGNAWQFFMGYRFGIFNYATQSLGGSVTVNRFDLTTP
;
A
#
# COMPACT_ATOMS: atom_id res chain seq x y z
N MET A 1 -30.37 16.83 -66.47
CA MET A 1 -31.26 17.98 -66.27
C MET A 1 -30.76 18.77 -65.07
N HIS A 2 -30.40 20.03 -65.27
CA HIS A 2 -30.23 21.06 -64.21
C HIS A 2 -31.61 21.63 -63.82
N PRO A 3 -31.77 22.52 -62.79
CA PRO A 3 -30.76 23.15 -61.92
C PRO A 3 -31.09 23.08 -60.40
N ALA A 4 -30.26 23.76 -59.58
CA ALA A 4 -30.58 24.23 -58.23
C ALA A 4 -30.89 25.75 -58.24
N PRO A 5 -30.63 26.50 -57.15
CA PRO A 5 -31.54 26.93 -56.08
C PRO A 5 -32.19 28.31 -56.36
N PRO A 6 -32.70 29.03 -55.33
CA PRO A 6 -32.16 30.39 -55.14
C PRO A 6 -31.93 30.83 -53.67
N ARG A 7 -31.35 32.03 -53.54
CA ARG A 7 -30.91 32.73 -52.31
C ARG A 7 -31.44 34.20 -52.37
N VAL A 8 -31.05 35.05 -51.41
CA VAL A 8 -31.27 36.54 -51.34
C VAL A 8 -32.77 36.95 -51.14
N THR A 9 -33.24 38.02 -50.48
CA THR A 9 -32.77 39.30 -49.85
C THR A 9 -33.56 39.55 -48.51
N GLY A 10 -33.41 40.61 -47.69
CA GLY A 10 -32.32 41.58 -47.53
C GLY A 10 -32.70 43.04 -47.10
N ARG A 11 -32.33 43.43 -45.86
CA ARG A 11 -31.93 44.81 -45.40
C ARG A 11 -32.99 45.81 -44.84
N ARG A 12 -32.51 46.65 -43.89
CA ARG A 12 -33.02 47.93 -43.28
C ARG A 12 -33.98 47.78 -42.07
N ARG A 13 -33.61 48.21 -40.84
CA ARG A 13 -33.27 49.55 -40.27
C ARG A 13 -34.49 50.45 -39.98
N ARG A 14 -34.84 50.63 -38.68
CA ARG A 14 -34.80 51.92 -37.93
C ARG A 14 -35.34 51.78 -36.49
N SER A 15 -34.59 52.33 -35.53
CA SER A 15 -34.95 52.68 -34.13
C SER A 15 -35.69 54.05 -34.11
N PRO A 16 -35.96 54.78 -32.98
CA PRO A 16 -35.61 54.55 -31.56
C PRO A 16 -36.67 54.97 -30.50
N ALA A 17 -36.28 54.93 -29.20
CA ALA A 17 -36.68 55.83 -28.09
C ALA A 17 -38.14 55.78 -27.56
N ALA A 18 -38.45 56.15 -26.30
CA ALA A 18 -37.71 56.28 -25.03
C ALA A 18 -38.74 56.55 -23.89
N LEU A 19 -38.38 56.36 -22.61
CA LEU A 19 -38.51 57.36 -21.52
C LEU A 19 -38.25 56.78 -20.10
N LEU A 20 -37.50 57.55 -19.30
CA LEU A 20 -37.33 57.41 -17.85
C LEU A 20 -38.46 58.13 -17.10
N THR A 21 -38.78 57.71 -15.87
CA THR A 21 -38.73 58.62 -14.68
C THR A 21 -38.78 57.86 -13.35
N CYS A 22 -38.52 58.55 -12.24
CA CYS A 22 -38.07 57.98 -10.97
C CYS A 22 -38.91 58.40 -9.73
N LEU A 23 -38.65 57.68 -8.63
CA LEU A 23 -38.66 58.11 -7.20
C LEU A 23 -39.97 58.13 -6.35
N LEU A 24 -40.02 57.15 -5.42
CA LEU A 24 -40.11 57.25 -3.94
C LEU A 24 -41.41 57.59 -3.15
N ALA A 25 -41.59 56.78 -2.07
CA ALA A 25 -42.29 57.00 -0.77
C ALA A 25 -43.85 56.98 -0.73
N ALA A 26 -44.53 56.39 0.29
CA ALA A 26 -44.10 55.50 1.39
C ALA A 26 -45.29 54.72 2.06
N LEU A 27 -44.96 53.56 2.65
CA LEU A 27 -45.60 52.79 3.75
C LEU A 27 -47.14 52.70 3.93
N ALA A 28 -47.68 51.46 3.99
CA ALA A 28 -48.06 50.81 5.27
C ALA A 28 -48.59 49.36 5.11
N THR A 29 -47.99 48.40 5.86
CA THR A 29 -48.49 47.04 6.23
C THR A 29 -48.87 46.03 5.13
N LEU A 30 -48.58 44.72 5.21
CA LEU A 30 -47.95 43.90 6.27
C LEU A 30 -46.66 43.22 5.77
N LEU A 31 -45.60 43.22 6.60
CA LEU A 31 -44.58 42.17 6.54
C LEU A 31 -44.98 41.05 7.52
N ALA A 32 -45.26 39.85 7.00
CA ALA A 32 -45.11 38.64 7.78
C ALA A 32 -43.62 38.29 7.78
N GLY A 33 -42.97 38.39 8.94
CA GLY A 33 -41.52 38.27 9.04
C GLY A 33 -41.03 36.86 8.74
N ALA A 34 -40.40 36.68 7.57
CA ALA A 34 -39.38 35.65 7.41
C ALA A 34 -38.16 36.06 8.25
N LEU A 35 -38.21 35.74 9.55
CA LEU A 35 -37.01 35.62 10.37
C LEU A 35 -36.14 34.56 9.71
N VAL A 36 -35.15 34.98 8.93
CA VAL A 36 -33.98 34.16 8.64
C VAL A 36 -33.27 34.01 9.97
N SER A 37 -33.67 32.98 10.72
CA SER A 37 -32.85 32.41 11.76
C SER A 37 -31.57 31.97 11.07
N LEU A 38 -30.54 32.82 11.17
CA LEU A 38 -29.16 32.38 11.00
C LEU A 38 -28.98 31.23 11.99
N THR A 39 -29.04 30.00 11.48
CA THR A 39 -28.61 28.84 12.25
C THR A 39 -27.18 29.15 12.67
N PRO A 40 -26.88 29.28 13.98
CA PRO A 40 -25.51 29.48 14.39
C PRO A 40 -24.72 28.31 13.82
N ALA A 41 -23.64 28.61 13.10
CA ALA A 41 -22.78 27.57 12.54
C ALA A 41 -22.45 26.59 13.66
N THR A 42 -22.81 25.31 13.48
CA THR A 42 -22.53 24.26 14.44
C THR A 42 -21.03 24.13 14.55
N ALA A 43 -20.44 24.77 15.56
CA ALA A 43 -19.00 24.71 15.80
C ALA A 43 -18.58 23.24 15.90
N ALA A 44 -17.47 22.88 15.25
CA ALA A 44 -16.88 21.55 15.37
C ALA A 44 -16.88 21.06 16.83
N THR A 45 -17.62 19.99 17.10
CA THR A 45 -17.72 19.40 18.43
C THR A 45 -16.44 18.66 18.75
N VAL A 46 -15.75 19.09 19.81
CA VAL A 46 -14.48 18.50 20.25
C VAL A 46 -14.69 17.62 21.47
N ASP A 47 -13.99 16.48 21.55
CA ASP A 47 -14.04 15.60 22.72
C ASP A 47 -13.18 16.21 23.83
N THR A 48 -13.83 16.82 24.82
CA THR A 48 -13.17 17.49 25.94
C THR A 48 -12.39 16.55 26.85
N ASN A 49 -12.55 15.22 26.70
CA ASN A 49 -11.76 14.22 27.42
C ASN A 49 -10.49 13.81 26.68
N ALA A 50 -10.34 14.20 25.41
CA ALA A 50 -9.23 13.80 24.55
C ALA A 50 -8.09 14.84 24.52
N TRP A 51 -6.88 14.34 24.30
CA TRP A 51 -5.71 15.15 23.95
C TRP A 51 -5.54 15.19 22.42
N TYR A 52 -5.11 16.34 21.91
CA TYR A 52 -4.96 16.63 20.49
C TYR A 52 -3.62 17.31 20.19
N VAL A 53 -3.02 17.01 19.04
CA VAL A 53 -2.01 17.85 18.42
C VAL A 53 -2.70 18.77 17.41
N LEU A 54 -2.50 20.08 17.51
CA LEU A 54 -3.04 21.05 16.55
C LEU A 54 -2.01 21.28 15.45
N VAL A 55 -2.29 20.81 14.23
CA VAL A 55 -1.35 20.89 13.09
C VAL A 55 -1.76 22.00 12.12
N ASN A 56 -0.86 22.93 11.83
CA ASN A 56 -1.14 24.06 10.95
C ASN A 56 -1.22 23.65 9.46
N ARG A 57 -2.28 24.06 8.75
CA ARG A 57 -2.52 23.70 7.34
C ARG A 57 -1.44 24.19 6.39
N ASN A 58 -0.80 25.33 6.67
CA ASN A 58 0.19 25.93 5.79
C ASN A 58 1.56 25.25 5.86
N SER A 59 1.97 24.78 7.05
CA SER A 59 3.33 24.31 7.30
C SER A 59 3.45 22.82 7.63
N GLY A 60 2.33 22.14 7.94
CA GLY A 60 2.32 20.77 8.46
C GLY A 60 2.89 20.63 9.88
N LYS A 61 3.18 21.74 10.58
CA LYS A 61 3.83 21.76 11.90
C LYS A 61 2.81 21.84 13.04
N ALA A 62 3.21 21.33 14.20
CA ALA A 62 2.37 21.29 15.39
C ALA A 62 2.47 22.60 16.20
N LEU A 63 1.36 23.01 16.82
CA LEU A 63 1.32 24.02 17.87
C LEU A 63 2.10 23.52 19.09
N ASP A 64 3.09 24.29 19.53
CA ASP A 64 4.12 23.88 20.48
C ASP A 64 4.36 24.97 21.55
N VAL A 65 4.51 24.55 22.82
CA VAL A 65 4.99 25.42 23.90
C VAL A 65 6.51 25.55 23.82
N TYR A 66 6.98 26.71 23.32
CA TYR A 66 8.39 26.92 23.00
C TYR A 66 9.33 26.63 24.19
N ASN A 67 10.42 25.93 23.89
CA ASN A 67 11.47 25.54 24.84
C ASN A 67 10.95 24.80 26.09
N LEU A 68 9.85 24.03 25.95
CA LEU A 68 9.24 23.24 27.02
C LEU A 68 8.86 24.06 28.26
N SER A 69 8.57 25.36 28.09
CA SER A 69 8.26 26.26 29.20
C SER A 69 7.05 25.77 30.01
N THR A 70 7.09 25.96 31.33
CA THR A 70 5.96 25.74 32.24
C THR A 70 5.50 27.04 32.92
N ALA A 71 6.13 28.17 32.60
CA ALA A 71 5.84 29.49 33.16
C ALA A 71 4.71 30.22 32.43
N ASP A 72 4.07 31.15 33.13
CA ASP A 72 3.14 32.12 32.55
C ASP A 72 3.88 33.03 31.55
N GLY A 73 3.25 33.31 30.41
CA GLY A 73 3.85 34.04 29.30
C GLY A 73 4.76 33.18 28.40
N GLY A 74 4.82 31.86 28.61
CA GLY A 74 5.52 30.95 27.70
C GLY A 74 4.96 31.04 26.27
N SER A 75 5.79 31.42 25.29
CA SER A 75 5.36 31.65 23.91
C SER A 75 4.84 30.37 23.26
N LEU A 76 3.72 30.47 22.52
CA LEU A 76 3.34 29.42 21.58
C LEU A 76 3.99 29.67 20.23
N VAL A 77 4.47 28.60 19.60
CA VAL A 77 5.10 28.59 18.27
C VAL A 77 4.57 27.39 17.49
N GLN A 78 4.95 27.29 16.22
CA GLN A 78 4.93 26.01 15.52
C GLN A 78 6.28 25.30 15.63
N TRP A 79 6.26 23.96 15.65
CA TRP A 79 7.45 23.14 15.56
C TRP A 79 7.18 21.84 14.79
N THR A 80 8.24 21.24 14.23
CA THR A 80 8.23 19.90 13.65
C THR A 80 7.58 18.92 14.64
N ARG A 81 6.57 18.18 14.15
CA ARG A 81 5.73 17.35 15.01
C ARG A 81 6.54 16.19 15.59
N ASN A 82 6.62 16.14 16.92
CA ASN A 82 7.29 15.08 17.69
C ASN A 82 6.34 14.38 18.67
N ASN A 83 5.08 14.84 18.79
CA ASN A 83 4.06 14.33 19.73
C ASN A 83 4.46 14.44 21.22
N GLY A 84 5.47 15.24 21.59
CA GLY A 84 5.80 15.53 22.97
C GLY A 84 4.64 16.23 23.71
N ASN A 85 4.61 16.15 25.04
CA ASN A 85 3.51 16.71 25.84
C ASN A 85 3.30 18.23 25.61
N ASN A 86 4.35 18.95 25.21
CA ASN A 86 4.32 20.37 24.86
C ASN A 86 3.60 20.68 23.53
N GLN A 87 3.33 19.65 22.71
CA GLN A 87 2.53 19.72 21.48
C GLN A 87 1.10 19.18 21.65
N GLN A 88 0.72 18.77 22.87
CA GLN A 88 -0.57 18.12 23.14
C GLN A 88 -1.49 19.04 23.95
N TRP A 89 -2.75 19.09 23.52
CA TRP A 89 -3.73 20.09 23.93
C TRP A 89 -5.09 19.43 24.19
N ARG A 90 -5.77 19.80 25.29
CA ARG A 90 -7.13 19.36 25.62
C ARG A 90 -8.06 20.56 25.64
N PHE A 91 -9.25 20.40 25.09
CA PHE A 91 -10.27 21.45 25.10
C PHE A 91 -11.10 21.33 26.38
N VAL A 92 -11.15 22.40 27.17
CA VAL A 92 -11.89 22.47 28.43
C VAL A 92 -13.06 23.43 28.23
N ASP A 93 -14.29 22.92 28.39
CA ASP A 93 -15.49 23.73 28.17
C ASP A 93 -15.52 24.99 29.04
N SER A 94 -16.02 26.07 28.46
CA SER A 94 -16.17 27.39 29.08
C SER A 94 -17.58 27.97 28.81
N GLY A 95 -18.49 27.18 28.25
CA GLY A 95 -19.89 27.50 28.01
C GLY A 95 -20.14 28.32 26.75
N GLY A 96 -21.29 28.08 26.12
CA GLY A 96 -21.72 28.83 24.93
C GLY A 96 -20.90 28.56 23.67
N GLY A 97 -20.28 27.37 23.56
CA GLY A 97 -19.47 26.97 22.40
C GLY A 97 -18.02 27.45 22.43
N TYR A 98 -17.55 27.93 23.59
CA TYR A 98 -16.17 28.37 23.79
C TYR A 98 -15.40 27.41 24.72
N TYR A 99 -14.12 27.23 24.42
CA TYR A 99 -13.21 26.34 25.13
C TYR A 99 -11.93 27.07 25.54
N ARG A 100 -11.35 26.67 26.66
CA ARG A 100 -9.93 26.89 26.95
C ARG A 100 -9.13 25.76 26.32
N VAL A 101 -7.94 26.07 25.79
CA VAL A 101 -7.07 25.07 25.15
C VAL A 101 -5.89 24.79 26.06
N GLN A 102 -5.98 23.71 26.83
CA GLN A 102 -5.05 23.36 27.92
C GLN A 102 -3.87 22.52 27.42
N SER A 103 -2.63 22.89 27.76
CA SER A 103 -1.43 22.11 27.45
C SER A 103 -1.29 20.87 28.36
N ARG A 104 -0.94 19.70 27.79
CA ARG A 104 -0.63 18.47 28.54
C ARG A 104 0.66 18.59 29.36
N HIS A 105 1.57 19.48 28.94
CA HIS A 105 2.89 19.67 29.56
C HIS A 105 2.85 20.48 30.85
N SER A 106 2.12 21.60 30.85
CA SER A 106 2.14 22.59 31.93
C SER A 106 0.83 22.70 32.71
N GLY A 107 -0.26 22.11 32.20
CA GLY A 107 -1.62 22.30 32.71
C GLY A 107 -2.21 23.70 32.49
N LYS A 108 -1.44 24.63 31.91
CA LYS A 108 -1.85 26.00 31.57
C LYS A 108 -2.66 26.06 30.28
N VAL A 109 -3.34 27.16 30.04
CA VAL A 109 -4.23 27.35 28.87
C VAL A 109 -3.66 28.38 27.90
N MET A 110 -4.03 28.24 26.63
CA MET A 110 -3.80 29.25 25.59
C MET A 110 -4.42 30.59 26.00
N ASP A 111 -3.66 31.67 25.84
CA ASP A 111 -4.01 33.02 26.28
C ASP A 111 -3.59 34.04 25.22
N VAL A 112 -4.49 34.96 24.87
CA VAL A 112 -4.14 36.18 24.12
C VAL A 112 -3.62 37.23 25.10
N SER A 113 -2.31 37.47 25.03
CA SER A 113 -1.57 38.25 26.03
C SER A 113 -2.18 39.65 26.28
N ASN A 114 -2.28 40.02 27.56
CA ASN A 114 -2.81 41.29 28.05
C ASN A 114 -4.25 41.61 27.58
N LEU A 115 -5.07 40.59 27.31
CA LEU A 115 -6.42 40.74 26.74
C LEU A 115 -6.46 41.56 25.44
N SER A 116 -5.34 41.56 24.69
CA SER A 116 -5.21 42.39 23.49
C SER A 116 -6.24 42.04 22.42
N THR A 117 -6.74 43.04 21.72
CA THR A 117 -7.57 42.90 20.51
C THR A 117 -6.82 43.27 19.23
N ALA A 118 -5.52 43.60 19.32
CA ALA A 118 -4.68 43.96 18.18
C ALA A 118 -4.32 42.75 17.31
N ASP A 119 -4.12 43.01 16.02
CA ASP A 119 -3.52 42.04 15.08
C ASP A 119 -2.03 41.85 15.39
N GLY A 120 -1.55 40.61 15.31
CA GLY A 120 -0.19 40.24 15.68
C GLY A 120 0.06 40.17 17.19
N ALA A 121 -0.98 40.27 18.04
CA ALA A 121 -0.82 40.09 19.47
C ALA A 121 -0.42 38.63 19.79
N ALA A 122 0.56 38.47 20.68
CA ALA A 122 1.17 37.18 20.98
C ALA A 122 0.18 36.22 21.66
N VAL A 123 0.18 34.97 21.20
CA VAL A 123 -0.51 33.87 21.88
C VAL A 123 0.51 33.13 22.74
N VAL A 124 0.21 33.01 24.02
CA VAL A 124 1.07 32.41 25.05
C VAL A 124 0.30 31.33 25.81
N GLN A 125 0.98 30.62 26.70
CA GLN A 125 0.31 29.92 27.80
C GLN A 125 0.20 30.81 29.04
N TRP A 126 -0.88 30.68 29.79
CA TRP A 126 -1.07 31.34 31.08
C TRP A 126 -1.88 30.45 32.05
N THR A 127 -1.74 30.70 33.34
CA THR A 127 -2.55 30.12 34.40
C THR A 127 -4.04 30.29 34.07
N ASP A 128 -4.81 29.21 34.21
CA ASP A 128 -6.22 29.17 33.86
C ASP A 128 -7.04 30.04 34.83
N GLY A 129 -7.47 31.20 34.34
CA GLY A 129 -8.40 32.11 35.02
C GLY A 129 -9.78 32.14 34.37
N ASN A 130 -10.00 31.30 33.34
CA ASN A 130 -11.19 31.30 32.49
C ASN A 130 -11.60 32.70 31.94
N GLY A 131 -10.62 33.56 31.68
CA GLY A 131 -10.83 34.89 31.11
C GLY A 131 -11.28 34.83 29.64
N VAL A 132 -11.97 35.86 29.15
CA VAL A 132 -12.44 35.91 27.75
C VAL A 132 -11.30 35.89 26.71
N ASN A 133 -10.08 36.27 27.11
CA ASN A 133 -8.86 36.16 26.31
C ASN A 133 -8.28 34.74 26.25
N GLN A 134 -8.73 33.83 27.13
CA GLN A 134 -8.36 32.41 27.18
C GLN A 134 -9.43 31.49 26.54
N GLN A 135 -10.53 32.07 26.07
CA GLN A 135 -11.68 31.34 25.52
C GLN A 135 -11.71 31.43 24.00
N PHE A 136 -11.80 30.29 23.33
CA PHE A 136 -11.78 30.16 21.87
C PHE A 136 -12.94 29.26 21.41
N ARG A 137 -13.69 29.70 20.40
CA ARG A 137 -14.63 28.84 19.68
C ARG A 137 -13.93 28.21 18.48
N LEU A 138 -14.32 27.00 18.11
CA LEU A 138 -13.87 26.40 16.85
C LEU A 138 -14.77 26.91 15.72
N ALA A 139 -14.17 27.44 14.66
CA ALA A 139 -14.86 27.88 13.45
C ALA A 139 -14.42 27.01 12.28
N ASP A 140 -15.37 26.34 11.63
CA ASP A 140 -15.07 25.35 10.61
C ASP A 140 -14.40 25.97 9.37
N SER A 141 -13.54 25.18 8.74
CA SER A 141 -12.93 25.43 7.43
C SER A 141 -13.13 24.18 6.56
N SER A 142 -12.84 24.27 5.27
CA SER A 142 -12.90 23.10 4.39
C SER A 142 -11.91 22.02 4.84
N ASP A 143 -12.14 20.79 4.40
CA ASP A 143 -11.18 19.67 4.49
C ASP A 143 -10.82 19.24 5.93
N GLY A 144 -11.71 19.49 6.90
CA GLY A 144 -11.54 19.05 8.30
C GLY A 144 -10.64 19.95 9.16
N TYR A 145 -10.28 21.13 8.66
CA TYR A 145 -9.55 22.14 9.43
C TYR A 145 -10.53 23.06 10.18
N VAL A 146 -10.06 23.65 11.29
CA VAL A 146 -10.78 24.69 12.03
C VAL A 146 -9.89 25.90 12.27
N ARG A 147 -10.51 27.05 12.55
CA ARG A 147 -9.84 28.26 13.04
C ARG A 147 -10.25 28.44 14.50
N LEU A 148 -9.28 28.68 15.38
CA LEU A 148 -9.56 28.97 16.79
C LEU A 148 -9.85 30.46 16.90
N ILE A 149 -11.11 30.82 17.15
CA ILE A 149 -11.55 32.23 17.19
C ILE A 149 -11.71 32.66 18.65
N ASN A 150 -10.91 33.64 19.07
CA ASN A 150 -10.90 34.15 20.44
C ASN A 150 -12.19 34.91 20.79
N ARG A 151 -12.73 34.73 22.00
CA ARG A 151 -13.99 35.33 22.46
C ARG A 151 -13.90 36.84 22.69
N ASN A 152 -12.75 37.32 23.15
CA ASN A 152 -12.54 38.74 23.47
C ASN A 152 -12.33 39.60 22.21
N SER A 153 -11.54 39.10 21.25
CA SER A 153 -11.16 39.88 20.06
C SER A 153 -11.93 39.52 18.78
N GLY A 154 -12.56 38.34 18.73
CA GLY A 154 -13.15 37.80 17.49
C GLY A 154 -12.13 37.33 16.45
N LYS A 155 -10.84 37.25 16.82
CA LYS A 155 -9.71 37.00 15.90
C LYS A 155 -9.25 35.55 15.90
N ALA A 156 -8.67 35.12 14.78
CA ALA A 156 -8.19 33.76 14.57
C ALA A 156 -6.75 33.60 15.09
N VAL A 157 -6.46 32.45 15.72
CA VAL A 157 -5.09 32.02 16.04
C VAL A 157 -4.39 31.59 14.76
N GLU A 158 -3.23 32.17 14.47
CA GLU A 158 -2.47 31.91 13.24
C GLU A 158 -0.95 31.81 13.46
N VAL A 159 -0.27 31.15 12.52
CA VAL A 159 1.18 31.25 12.39
C VAL A 159 1.53 32.55 11.66
N GLN A 160 2.28 33.43 12.34
CA GLN A 160 2.61 34.77 11.85
C GLN A 160 3.35 34.71 10.51
N ASN A 161 2.97 35.59 9.58
CA ASN A 161 3.54 35.73 8.24
C ASN A 161 3.51 34.42 7.41
N ALA A 162 2.62 33.48 7.73
CA ALA A 162 2.55 32.15 7.11
C ALA A 162 3.92 31.41 7.09
N SER A 163 4.73 31.58 8.13
CA SER A 163 6.02 30.89 8.26
C SER A 163 5.87 29.37 8.14
N THR A 164 6.86 28.70 7.55
CA THR A 164 6.97 27.23 7.52
C THR A 164 8.13 26.69 8.35
N ALA A 165 8.89 27.57 9.02
CA ALA A 165 10.04 27.22 9.85
C ALA A 165 9.64 26.88 11.30
N ASP A 166 10.47 26.06 11.95
CA ASP A 166 10.39 25.81 13.40
C ASP A 166 10.65 27.09 14.19
N GLY A 167 9.89 27.30 15.26
CA GLY A 167 9.91 28.55 16.02
C GLY A 167 9.09 29.69 15.39
N GLY A 168 8.36 29.43 14.30
CA GLY A 168 7.39 30.39 13.75
C GLY A 168 6.35 30.79 14.80
N LYS A 169 6.26 32.07 15.13
CA LYS A 169 5.41 32.59 16.22
C LYS A 169 3.93 32.36 15.96
N VAL A 170 3.19 31.99 17.00
CA VAL A 170 1.72 31.99 16.98
C VAL A 170 1.18 33.30 17.56
N VAL A 171 0.28 33.92 16.82
CA VAL A 171 -0.36 35.21 17.13
C VAL A 171 -1.86 35.10 16.90
N GLN A 172 -2.63 36.10 17.34
CA GLN A 172 -3.98 36.32 16.77
C GLN A 172 -3.92 37.31 15.61
N TYR A 173 -4.83 37.15 14.64
CA TYR A 173 -5.04 38.10 13.55
C TYR A 173 -6.52 38.09 13.11
N SER A 174 -6.97 39.17 12.49
CA SER A 174 -8.25 39.26 11.79
C SER A 174 -8.53 37.97 10.98
N ASP A 175 -9.72 37.38 11.10
CA ASP A 175 -10.07 36.14 10.40
C ASP A 175 -10.30 36.43 8.91
N TRP A 176 -9.37 35.97 8.07
CA TRP A 176 -9.45 36.03 6.60
C TRP A 176 -9.45 34.64 5.96
N GLY A 177 -9.58 33.58 6.76
CA GLY A 177 -9.63 32.20 6.28
C GLY A 177 -8.30 31.65 5.77
N GLY A 178 -7.16 32.30 6.05
CA GLY A 178 -5.84 31.91 5.55
C GLY A 178 -5.41 30.50 5.97
N THR A 179 -4.61 29.81 5.15
CA THR A 179 -4.08 28.48 5.48
C THR A 179 -3.23 28.50 6.75
N ASN A 180 -2.55 29.60 7.05
CA ASN A 180 -1.79 29.79 8.29
C ASN A 180 -2.68 30.00 9.53
N GLN A 181 -3.99 30.27 9.35
CA GLN A 181 -4.98 30.41 10.42
C GLN A 181 -5.74 29.09 10.70
N GLN A 182 -5.51 28.07 9.88
CA GLN A 182 -6.25 26.81 9.88
C GLN A 182 -5.45 25.69 10.55
N TRP A 183 -6.12 24.96 11.45
CA TRP A 183 -5.53 23.92 12.30
C TRP A 183 -6.32 22.62 12.19
N GLN A 184 -5.63 21.51 12.00
CA GLN A 184 -6.19 20.17 12.10
C GLN A 184 -6.04 19.66 13.54
N LEU A 185 -7.13 19.17 14.15
CA LEU A 185 -7.12 18.58 15.49
C LEU A 185 -6.85 17.08 15.38
N VAL A 186 -5.64 16.63 15.73
CA VAL A 186 -5.25 15.20 15.64
C VAL A 186 -5.26 14.56 17.03
N ARG A 187 -6.25 13.69 17.31
CA ARG A 187 -6.41 12.99 18.59
C ARG A 187 -5.19 12.10 18.91
N VAL A 188 -4.84 12.01 20.20
CA VAL A 188 -3.67 11.24 20.70
C VAL A 188 -4.05 9.92 21.38
N ASP A 189 -5.11 9.88 22.18
CA ASP A 189 -5.41 8.74 23.08
C ASP A 189 -6.55 7.84 22.55
N GLY A 190 -6.32 6.51 22.51
CA GLY A 190 -7.35 5.51 22.21
C GLY A 190 -6.87 4.05 22.09
N GLY A 191 -6.83 3.28 23.19
CA GLY A 191 -6.63 1.82 23.16
C GLY A 191 -6.76 1.10 24.53
N THR A 192 -7.32 -0.12 24.51
CA THR A 192 -7.40 -1.17 25.57
C THR A 192 -8.60 -1.26 26.56
N THR A 193 -9.37 -2.37 26.38
CA THR A 193 -10.01 -3.28 27.39
C THR A 193 -11.28 -2.91 28.23
N SER A 194 -12.08 -3.96 28.52
CA SER A 194 -13.43 -4.07 29.16
C SER A 194 -13.35 -5.20 30.25
N PRO A 195 -14.36 -5.58 31.11
CA PRO A 195 -15.82 -5.29 31.13
C PRO A 195 -16.56 -5.14 32.51
N SER A 196 -17.86 -4.75 32.50
CA SER A 196 -18.91 -5.24 33.45
C SER A 196 -20.36 -4.85 33.02
N ALA A 197 -21.36 -5.62 33.50
CA ALA A 197 -22.83 -5.66 33.27
C ALA A 197 -23.64 -4.32 33.35
N SER A 198 -24.90 -4.13 32.86
CA SER A 198 -25.98 -4.99 32.27
C SER A 198 -27.03 -4.14 31.47
N PRO A 199 -28.06 -4.71 30.78
CA PRO A 199 -28.85 -4.08 29.69
C PRO A 199 -30.32 -3.71 30.09
N PRO A 200 -31.30 -3.36 29.19
CA PRO A 200 -31.26 -3.06 27.73
C PRO A 200 -31.99 -1.76 27.28
N ALA A 201 -31.69 -1.26 26.06
CA ALA A 201 -32.63 -0.52 25.20
C ALA A 201 -32.19 -0.57 23.72
N SER A 202 -33.13 -0.80 22.80
CA SER A 202 -32.92 -0.84 21.34
C SER A 202 -33.80 0.21 20.63
N PRO A 203 -33.61 0.50 19.34
CA PRO A 203 -32.41 1.12 18.78
C PRO A 203 -32.75 2.41 18.01
N SER A 204 -31.84 3.37 17.93
CA SER A 204 -31.91 4.49 16.97
C SER A 204 -30.60 4.65 16.24
N ALA A 205 -30.66 4.96 14.94
CA ALA A 205 -29.56 4.78 14.00
C ALA A 205 -28.30 5.61 14.33
N SER A 206 -27.14 4.98 14.22
CA SER A 206 -25.84 5.64 14.33
C SER A 206 -25.66 6.71 13.23
N PRO A 207 -25.21 7.94 13.55
CA PRO A 207 -24.70 8.84 12.52
C PRO A 207 -23.43 8.24 11.90
N SER A 208 -23.34 8.29 10.57
CA SER A 208 -22.23 7.71 9.83
C SER A 208 -20.89 8.40 10.17
N PRO A 209 -19.78 7.67 10.24
CA PRO A 209 -18.46 8.27 10.43
C PRO A 209 -18.15 9.20 9.25
N SER A 210 -17.63 10.39 9.57
CA SER A 210 -17.17 11.37 8.58
C SER A 210 -16.16 10.72 7.63
N ALA A 211 -16.37 10.87 6.32
CA ALA A 211 -15.47 10.33 5.31
C ALA A 211 -14.03 10.82 5.57
N PRO A 212 -13.01 9.94 5.46
CA PRO A 212 -11.62 10.36 5.60
C PRO A 212 -11.27 11.37 4.50
N SER A 213 -10.54 12.42 4.87
CA SER A 213 -10.11 13.47 3.95
C SER A 213 -9.08 12.96 2.95
N GLY A 214 -9.17 13.42 1.69
CA GLY A 214 -8.21 13.12 0.63
C GLY A 214 -8.61 11.96 -0.28
N GLN A 215 -7.75 11.68 -1.25
CA GLN A 215 -7.90 10.60 -2.23
C GLN A 215 -6.60 9.80 -2.33
N PHE A 216 -6.71 8.51 -2.65
CA PHE A 216 -5.58 7.70 -3.09
C PHE A 216 -5.59 7.55 -4.61
N THR A 217 -4.44 7.20 -5.19
CA THR A 217 -4.28 6.89 -6.61
C THR A 217 -3.92 5.41 -6.78
N ASN A 218 -4.47 4.77 -7.81
CA ASN A 218 -4.13 3.41 -8.20
C ASN A 218 -2.88 3.39 -9.11
N PRO A 219 -1.99 2.38 -9.02
CA PRO A 219 -2.04 1.24 -8.09
C PRO A 219 -1.68 1.66 -6.65
N VAL A 220 -2.19 0.93 -5.66
CA VAL A 220 -1.90 1.24 -4.24
C VAL A 220 -0.46 0.86 -3.85
N LEU A 221 0.13 -0.13 -4.54
CA LEU A 221 1.55 -0.44 -4.51
C LEU A 221 1.96 -0.92 -5.90
N TRP A 222 3.03 -0.37 -6.47
CA TRP A 222 3.48 -0.72 -7.82
C TRP A 222 4.59 -1.78 -7.81
N GLU A 223 4.29 -2.94 -7.23
CA GLU A 223 5.19 -4.11 -7.19
C GLU A 223 4.44 -5.40 -7.55
N ASP A 224 5.18 -6.40 -8.03
CA ASP A 224 4.67 -7.72 -8.45
C ASP A 224 4.18 -8.56 -7.25
N LEU A 225 2.92 -8.37 -6.89
CA LEU A 225 2.28 -8.91 -5.68
C LEU A 225 0.88 -9.42 -6.04
N ALA A 226 0.89 -10.58 -6.69
CA ALA A 226 -0.26 -11.17 -7.35
C ALA A 226 -1.03 -12.18 -6.47
N ASP A 227 -2.13 -12.70 -7.03
CA ASP A 227 -2.92 -13.79 -6.44
C ASP A 227 -3.38 -13.48 -5.00
N ILE A 228 -3.70 -12.20 -4.78
CA ILE A 228 -3.97 -11.57 -3.49
C ILE A 228 -5.04 -12.34 -2.70
N ASP A 229 -4.79 -12.60 -1.41
CA ASP A 229 -5.84 -12.86 -0.43
C ASP A 229 -5.72 -11.84 0.71
N ILE A 230 -6.79 -11.09 0.97
CA ILE A 230 -6.80 -9.90 1.83
C ILE A 230 -7.81 -10.04 2.97
N ILE A 231 -7.33 -9.76 4.19
CA ILE A 231 -8.09 -9.85 5.44
C ILE A 231 -7.92 -8.59 6.28
N ARG A 232 -8.82 -8.41 7.26
CA ARG A 232 -8.66 -7.43 8.34
C ARG A 232 -8.71 -8.14 9.69
N VAL A 233 -7.77 -7.80 10.58
CA VAL A 233 -7.75 -8.25 11.98
C VAL A 233 -7.64 -7.01 12.86
N GLY A 234 -8.71 -6.70 13.61
CA GLY A 234 -8.81 -5.41 14.31
C GLY A 234 -8.79 -4.24 13.33
N ASP A 235 -7.92 -3.26 13.56
CA ASP A 235 -7.74 -2.08 12.70
C ASP A 235 -6.59 -2.24 11.69
N THR A 236 -6.07 -3.45 11.52
CA THR A 236 -4.96 -3.75 10.60
C THR A 236 -5.42 -4.65 9.46
N TYR A 237 -5.02 -4.29 8.24
CA TYR A 237 -5.23 -5.07 7.03
C TYR A 237 -3.97 -5.84 6.69
N TYR A 238 -4.15 -7.07 6.21
CA TYR A 238 -3.06 -7.91 5.73
C TYR A 238 -3.44 -8.51 4.40
N TYR A 239 -2.47 -8.68 3.50
CA TYR A 239 -2.65 -9.57 2.35
C TYR A 239 -1.43 -10.45 2.08
N SER A 240 -1.68 -11.66 1.59
CA SER A 240 -0.66 -12.55 1.05
C SER A 240 -0.64 -12.47 -0.47
N ALA A 241 0.55 -12.57 -1.06
CA ALA A 241 0.73 -12.73 -2.51
C ALA A 241 1.42 -14.07 -2.85
N SER A 242 1.39 -14.47 -4.13
CA SER A 242 2.15 -15.61 -4.65
C SER A 242 3.62 -15.26 -4.94
N THR A 243 4.50 -16.27 -4.92
CA THR A 243 5.94 -16.13 -5.18
C THR A 243 6.57 -17.27 -5.98
N MET A 244 5.82 -18.31 -6.31
CA MET A 244 6.30 -19.46 -7.07
C MET A 244 7.55 -20.09 -6.41
N HIS A 245 8.73 -19.84 -6.97
CA HIS A 245 10.01 -20.42 -6.57
C HIS A 245 10.91 -19.45 -5.77
N TYR A 246 10.43 -18.24 -5.46
CA TYR A 246 11.18 -17.32 -4.60
C TYR A 246 11.02 -17.70 -3.12
N SER A 247 12.13 -17.62 -2.38
CA SER A 247 12.29 -18.12 -1.00
C SER A 247 12.93 -17.03 -0.10
N PRO A 248 12.37 -16.65 1.06
CA PRO A 248 11.11 -17.13 1.61
C PRO A 248 9.93 -16.81 0.68
N GLY A 249 8.87 -17.61 0.81
CA GLY A 249 7.69 -17.55 -0.04
C GLY A 249 6.47 -16.99 0.69
N ALA A 250 5.43 -16.65 -0.07
CA ALA A 250 4.17 -16.09 0.43
C ALA A 250 4.39 -14.85 1.35
N PRO A 251 4.82 -13.70 0.80
CA PRO A 251 4.97 -12.46 1.55
C PRO A 251 3.62 -12.04 2.09
N VAL A 252 3.61 -11.61 3.36
CA VAL A 252 2.49 -10.97 4.00
C VAL A 252 2.80 -9.48 4.14
N LEU A 253 1.98 -8.65 3.51
CA LEU A 253 2.05 -7.20 3.64
C LEU A 253 1.03 -6.72 4.69
N ARG A 254 1.33 -5.58 5.31
CA ARG A 254 0.49 -4.89 6.29
C ARG A 254 0.12 -3.49 5.80
N SER A 255 -1.11 -3.09 6.07
CA SER A 255 -1.60 -1.71 5.95
C SER A 255 -2.54 -1.40 7.11
N TYR A 256 -2.75 -0.11 7.36
CA TYR A 256 -3.77 0.41 8.28
C TYR A 256 -4.86 1.22 7.56
N ASP A 257 -4.74 1.40 6.24
CA ASP A 257 -5.64 2.22 5.43
C ASP A 257 -6.01 1.65 4.05
N LEU A 258 -5.55 0.43 3.73
CA LEU A 258 -5.64 -0.26 2.44
C LEU A 258 -4.82 0.37 1.29
N VAL A 259 -4.15 1.49 1.53
CA VAL A 259 -3.44 2.29 0.51
C VAL A 259 -1.94 2.19 0.69
N HIS A 260 -1.43 2.44 1.89
CA HIS A 260 0.00 2.37 2.19
C HIS A 260 0.33 0.98 2.75
N TRP A 261 1.25 0.27 2.09
CA TRP A 261 1.60 -1.12 2.40
C TRP A 261 3.09 -1.26 2.71
N GLU A 262 3.40 -2.02 3.76
CA GLU A 262 4.76 -2.46 4.09
C GLU A 262 4.85 -3.99 4.16
N TYR A 263 6.02 -4.54 3.90
CA TYR A 263 6.30 -5.95 4.15
C TYR A 263 6.33 -6.25 5.65
N ALA A 264 5.52 -7.21 6.10
CA ALA A 264 5.47 -7.63 7.50
C ALA A 264 6.22 -8.94 7.75
N GLY A 265 6.17 -9.89 6.81
CA GLY A 265 6.84 -11.18 6.95
C GLY A 265 6.56 -12.13 5.80
N HIS A 266 6.83 -13.42 6.00
CA HIS A 266 6.62 -14.47 5.01
C HIS A 266 6.01 -15.72 5.64
N SER A 267 4.93 -16.23 5.06
CA SER A 267 4.24 -17.41 5.58
C SER A 267 4.98 -18.73 5.36
N VAL A 268 5.89 -18.78 4.37
CA VAL A 268 6.71 -19.95 4.05
C VAL A 268 8.19 -19.57 4.18
N PRO A 269 8.85 -19.79 5.33
CA PRO A 269 10.23 -19.33 5.55
C PRO A 269 11.27 -20.05 4.68
N THR A 270 10.98 -21.30 4.28
CA THR A 270 11.79 -22.11 3.35
C THR A 270 10.83 -22.93 2.50
N LEU A 271 11.10 -23.07 1.20
CA LEU A 271 10.28 -23.86 0.27
C LEU A 271 10.60 -25.36 0.45
N ASP A 272 10.17 -25.96 1.57
CA ASP A 272 10.46 -27.35 1.93
C ASP A 272 9.52 -28.37 1.23
N PHE A 273 9.30 -28.13 -0.07
CA PHE A 273 8.37 -28.85 -0.94
C PHE A 273 9.04 -29.96 -1.76
N GLY A 274 10.38 -29.98 -1.82
CA GLY A 274 11.18 -30.98 -2.55
C GLY A 274 12.51 -30.40 -3.05
N SER A 275 13.49 -31.27 -3.35
CA SER A 275 14.87 -30.87 -3.68
C SER A 275 15.01 -29.96 -4.90
N LYS A 276 14.01 -29.93 -5.82
CA LYS A 276 14.02 -28.99 -6.96
C LYS A 276 13.98 -27.53 -6.54
N TYR A 277 13.50 -27.22 -5.33
CA TYR A 277 13.46 -25.87 -4.77
C TYR A 277 14.77 -25.43 -4.13
N ASP A 278 15.74 -26.33 -3.97
CA ASP A 278 17.09 -25.97 -3.48
C ASP A 278 18.05 -25.57 -4.60
N LEU A 279 17.60 -25.65 -5.86
CA LEU A 279 18.41 -25.43 -7.07
C LEU A 279 19.70 -26.28 -7.08
N ASN A 280 19.62 -27.48 -6.51
CA ASN A 280 20.72 -28.44 -6.37
C ASN A 280 20.36 -29.76 -7.07
N GLY A 281 20.75 -29.89 -8.34
CA GLY A 281 20.41 -31.04 -9.19
C GLY A 281 18.99 -31.04 -9.77
N GLY A 282 18.15 -30.07 -9.40
CA GLY A 282 16.82 -29.84 -9.97
C GLY A 282 16.50 -28.35 -10.07
N ARG A 283 15.41 -27.99 -10.74
CA ARG A 283 14.94 -26.61 -10.91
C ARG A 283 13.44 -26.49 -10.64
N GLY A 284 13.04 -25.49 -9.88
CA GLY A 284 11.66 -25.18 -9.51
C GLY A 284 11.02 -23.99 -10.23
N TYR A 285 11.68 -23.39 -11.24
CA TYR A 285 11.15 -22.23 -11.97
C TYR A 285 9.67 -22.38 -12.35
N VAL A 286 8.88 -21.33 -12.09
CA VAL A 286 7.42 -21.23 -12.30
C VAL A 286 6.57 -22.27 -11.54
N ASN A 287 7.17 -23.15 -10.74
CA ASN A 287 6.48 -24.04 -9.81
C ASN A 287 6.41 -23.40 -8.41
N GLY A 288 5.90 -24.13 -7.41
CA GLY A 288 5.90 -23.71 -6.01
C GLY A 288 4.60 -23.04 -5.59
N ILE A 289 4.70 -21.83 -5.05
CA ILE A 289 3.57 -21.10 -4.46
C ILE A 289 2.76 -20.37 -5.54
N TRP A 290 1.61 -20.94 -5.89
CA TRP A 290 0.58 -20.36 -6.75
C TRP A 290 -0.49 -19.66 -5.89
N ALA A 291 -1.69 -19.41 -6.42
CA ALA A 291 -2.76 -18.77 -5.66
C ALA A 291 -3.14 -19.58 -4.42
N SER A 292 -3.03 -18.92 -3.27
CA SER A 292 -3.13 -19.48 -1.93
C SER A 292 -4.13 -18.67 -1.09
N PHE A 293 -4.41 -19.09 0.14
CA PHE A 293 -5.18 -18.33 1.11
C PHE A 293 -4.34 -17.78 2.26
N LEU A 294 -4.82 -16.69 2.86
CA LEU A 294 -4.40 -16.15 4.15
C LEU A 294 -5.66 -15.83 4.98
N ASN A 295 -5.82 -16.42 6.16
CA ASN A 295 -6.89 -16.04 7.08
C ASN A 295 -6.41 -16.05 8.53
N TYR A 296 -7.22 -15.49 9.44
CA TYR A 296 -6.97 -15.44 10.87
C TYR A 296 -8.12 -16.07 11.63
N ARG A 297 -7.80 -16.93 12.60
CA ARG A 297 -8.78 -17.62 13.43
C ARG A 297 -8.89 -16.93 14.81
N PRO A 298 -10.01 -16.23 15.11
CA PRO A 298 -10.10 -15.44 16.33
C PRO A 298 -10.08 -16.25 17.63
N SER A 299 -10.62 -17.48 17.62
CA SER A 299 -10.76 -18.32 18.82
C SER A 299 -9.43 -18.72 19.45
N ASN A 300 -8.40 -18.94 18.64
CA ASN A 300 -7.05 -19.34 19.06
C ASN A 300 -5.96 -18.33 18.67
N LYS A 301 -6.35 -17.16 18.12
CA LYS A 301 -5.46 -16.06 17.70
C LYS A 301 -4.35 -16.48 16.72
N THR A 302 -4.65 -17.41 15.82
CA THR A 302 -3.67 -17.98 14.88
C THR A 302 -3.95 -17.50 13.46
N PHE A 303 -2.92 -16.99 12.78
CA PHE A 303 -2.92 -16.82 11.33
C PHE A 303 -2.68 -18.16 10.65
N TYR A 304 -3.40 -18.42 9.56
CA TYR A 304 -3.29 -19.58 8.71
C TYR A 304 -2.99 -19.12 7.29
N TRP A 305 -1.91 -19.64 6.71
CA TRP A 305 -1.66 -19.57 5.28
C TRP A 305 -1.73 -20.97 4.70
N GLY A 306 -2.23 -21.12 3.47
CA GLY A 306 -2.18 -22.41 2.80
C GLY A 306 -2.41 -22.36 1.31
N GLY A 307 -1.73 -23.25 0.59
CA GLY A 307 -1.76 -23.30 -0.87
C GLY A 307 -1.49 -24.70 -1.39
N CYS A 308 -2.06 -25.02 -2.55
CA CYS A 308 -1.64 -26.20 -3.29
C CYS A 308 -0.27 -25.98 -3.93
N ILE A 309 0.67 -26.88 -3.66
CA ILE A 309 2.01 -26.89 -4.24
C ILE A 309 2.10 -28.02 -5.26
N ASP A 310 2.71 -27.72 -6.41
CA ASP A 310 2.98 -28.68 -7.50
C ASP A 310 1.74 -29.45 -7.97
N PHE A 311 0.56 -28.81 -7.92
CA PHE A 311 -0.73 -29.38 -8.31
C PHE A 311 -1.09 -30.70 -7.59
N ASN A 312 -0.45 -30.96 -6.43
CA ASN A 312 -0.45 -32.28 -5.78
C ASN A 312 -1.05 -32.22 -4.36
N LYS A 313 -0.48 -31.39 -3.49
CA LYS A 313 -0.82 -31.36 -2.05
C LYS A 313 -0.98 -29.94 -1.54
N THR A 314 -1.86 -29.75 -0.57
CA THR A 314 -2.00 -28.48 0.13
C THR A 314 -1.08 -28.44 1.33
N TYR A 315 -0.22 -27.43 1.41
CA TYR A 315 0.60 -27.14 2.58
C TYR A 315 -0.11 -26.06 3.39
N ILE A 316 -0.12 -26.19 4.71
CA ILE A 316 -0.68 -25.18 5.62
C ILE A 316 0.39 -24.78 6.62
N TYR A 317 0.59 -23.48 6.80
CA TYR A 317 1.51 -22.87 7.75
C TYR A 317 0.72 -22.00 8.73
N THR A 318 1.21 -21.90 9.97
CA THR A 318 0.58 -21.09 11.02
C THR A 318 1.59 -20.23 11.78
N ALA A 319 1.10 -19.10 12.28
CA ALA A 319 1.83 -18.20 13.19
C ALA A 319 0.85 -17.43 14.09
N THR A 320 1.35 -16.90 15.22
CA THR A 320 0.59 -16.00 16.11
C THR A 320 0.73 -14.52 15.75
N SER A 321 1.66 -14.18 14.85
CA SER A 321 1.85 -12.86 14.25
C SER A 321 2.20 -13.01 12.76
N VAL A 322 2.01 -11.98 11.94
CA VAL A 322 2.34 -12.07 10.51
C VAL A 322 3.85 -11.97 10.24
N GLU A 323 4.58 -11.36 11.18
CA GLU A 323 6.04 -11.37 11.28
C GLU A 323 6.60 -12.78 11.55
N GLY A 324 5.77 -13.68 12.10
CA GLY A 324 6.10 -15.06 12.40
C GLY A 324 6.44 -15.31 13.88
N PRO A 325 7.25 -16.35 14.19
CA PRO A 325 7.77 -17.35 13.26
C PRO A 325 6.64 -18.20 12.67
N TRP A 326 6.68 -18.41 11.35
CA TRP A 326 5.75 -19.29 10.65
C TRP A 326 6.26 -20.72 10.63
N ASN A 327 5.37 -21.67 10.91
CA ASN A 327 5.69 -23.10 11.00
C ASN A 327 4.72 -23.92 10.15
N ARG A 328 5.19 -24.99 9.49
CA ARG A 328 4.29 -25.90 8.77
C ARG A 328 3.40 -26.65 9.77
N HIS A 329 2.09 -26.41 9.69
CA HIS A 329 1.06 -26.98 10.54
C HIS A 329 0.62 -28.38 10.09
N THR A 330 0.48 -28.58 8.77
CA THR A 330 0.14 -29.86 8.14
C THR A 330 0.47 -29.87 6.64
N THR A 331 0.38 -31.06 6.03
CA THR A 331 0.22 -31.23 4.58
C THR A 331 -0.97 -32.14 4.33
N ILE A 332 -1.95 -31.67 3.56
CA ILE A 332 -3.13 -32.44 3.16
C ILE A 332 -2.86 -33.09 1.81
N ASN A 333 -3.07 -34.40 1.69
CA ASN A 333 -2.89 -35.20 0.45
C ASN A 333 -4.00 -34.95 -0.59
N LYS A 334 -4.34 -33.68 -0.83
CA LYS A 334 -5.23 -33.20 -1.88
C LYS A 334 -4.80 -31.78 -2.27
N CYS A 335 -4.84 -31.47 -3.57
CA CYS A 335 -4.62 -30.13 -4.07
C CYS A 335 -5.89 -29.29 -3.93
N TYR A 336 -5.89 -28.34 -2.99
CA TYR A 336 -6.81 -27.21 -3.02
C TYR A 336 -6.22 -26.15 -3.96
N TYR A 337 -6.37 -26.38 -5.26
CA TYR A 337 -5.95 -25.43 -6.29
C TYR A 337 -6.73 -24.12 -6.16
N ASP A 338 -6.04 -22.98 -6.24
CA ASP A 338 -6.64 -21.65 -6.15
C ASP A 338 -7.58 -21.47 -4.94
N ALA A 339 -7.05 -21.77 -3.76
CA ALA A 339 -7.84 -21.91 -2.54
C ALA A 339 -8.12 -20.59 -1.81
N GLY A 340 -9.29 -20.52 -1.17
CA GLY A 340 -9.72 -19.46 -0.26
C GLY A 340 -10.30 -20.04 1.03
N LEU A 341 -9.70 -19.72 2.17
CA LEU A 341 -10.14 -20.18 3.50
C LEU A 341 -11.18 -19.23 4.10
N LEU A 342 -12.26 -19.79 4.64
CA LEU A 342 -13.22 -19.14 5.53
C LEU A 342 -13.09 -19.76 6.92
N VAL A 343 -12.89 -18.93 7.94
CA VAL A 343 -13.21 -19.27 9.34
C VAL A 343 -14.64 -18.80 9.59
N ASP A 344 -15.57 -19.72 9.81
CA ASP A 344 -16.99 -19.42 10.04
C ASP A 344 -17.23 -18.93 11.49
N ASP A 345 -18.37 -18.28 11.75
CA ASP A 345 -18.76 -17.73 13.06
C ASP A 345 -18.84 -18.80 14.16
N ASN A 346 -19.03 -20.07 13.78
CA ASN A 346 -19.02 -21.24 14.66
C ASN A 346 -17.62 -21.89 14.81
N ASP A 347 -16.57 -21.21 14.36
CA ASP A 347 -15.17 -21.60 14.38
C ASP A 347 -14.81 -22.84 13.52
N THR A 348 -15.72 -23.26 12.63
CA THR A 348 -15.45 -24.27 11.60
C THR A 348 -14.68 -23.65 10.43
N MET A 349 -13.68 -24.36 9.91
CA MET A 349 -12.89 -23.92 8.77
C MET A 349 -13.36 -24.58 7.48
N TYR A 350 -13.63 -23.77 6.46
CA TYR A 350 -14.00 -24.20 5.11
C TYR A 350 -13.01 -23.66 4.08
N VAL A 351 -12.65 -24.45 3.09
CA VAL A 351 -11.77 -24.03 1.99
C VAL A 351 -12.53 -24.17 0.68
N ALA A 352 -12.79 -23.07 -0.01
CA ALA A 352 -13.25 -23.07 -1.40
C ALA A 352 -12.04 -23.22 -2.33
N TYR A 353 -12.12 -24.07 -3.36
CA TYR A 353 -11.01 -24.34 -4.28
C TYR A 353 -11.49 -24.91 -5.62
N GLY A 354 -10.60 -24.92 -6.61
CA GLY A 354 -10.79 -25.56 -7.92
C GLY A 354 -10.77 -24.58 -9.10
N ASN A 355 -10.72 -25.15 -10.30
CA ASN A 355 -10.81 -24.45 -11.58
C ASN A 355 -11.99 -25.03 -12.37
N THR A 356 -12.88 -24.17 -12.84
CA THR A 356 -14.12 -24.48 -13.60
C THR A 356 -15.17 -25.27 -12.80
N GLN A 357 -14.76 -26.29 -12.04
CA GLN A 357 -15.54 -26.98 -11.01
C GLN A 357 -15.08 -26.47 -9.64
N ILE A 358 -15.94 -25.71 -8.95
CA ILE A 358 -15.63 -25.15 -7.63
C ILE A 358 -16.15 -26.09 -6.55
N SER A 359 -15.28 -26.43 -5.61
CA SER A 359 -15.55 -27.31 -4.48
C SER A 359 -15.33 -26.58 -3.17
N VAL A 360 -16.00 -27.04 -2.11
CA VAL A 360 -15.77 -26.62 -0.73
C VAL A 360 -15.35 -27.84 0.08
N ALA A 361 -14.21 -27.75 0.77
CA ALA A 361 -13.80 -28.68 1.81
C ALA A 361 -14.14 -28.12 3.19
N GLN A 362 -14.48 -28.99 4.14
CA GLN A 362 -14.50 -28.70 5.56
C GLN A 362 -13.27 -29.34 6.19
N LEU A 363 -12.50 -28.55 6.94
CA LEU A 363 -11.34 -29.04 7.68
C LEU A 363 -11.76 -29.59 9.05
N SER A 364 -10.87 -30.39 9.64
CA SER A 364 -10.95 -30.79 11.05
C SER A 364 -10.91 -29.59 11.98
N ALA A 365 -11.36 -29.75 13.23
CA ALA A 365 -11.36 -28.67 14.22
C ALA A 365 -9.96 -28.09 14.50
N ASP A 366 -8.90 -28.86 14.32
CA ASP A 366 -7.50 -28.39 14.43
C ASP A 366 -6.92 -27.87 13.10
N GLY A 367 -7.65 -28.00 11.98
CA GLY A 367 -7.22 -27.59 10.64
C GLY A 367 -6.17 -28.47 9.99
N LYS A 368 -5.93 -29.69 10.52
CA LYS A 368 -4.86 -30.58 10.03
C LYS A 368 -5.28 -31.56 8.93
N SER A 369 -6.57 -31.85 8.79
CA SER A 369 -7.09 -32.79 7.78
C SER A 369 -8.42 -32.33 7.19
N GLU A 370 -8.83 -32.97 6.09
CA GLU A 370 -10.17 -32.83 5.54
C GLU A 370 -11.15 -33.75 6.28
N VAL A 371 -12.32 -33.23 6.63
CA VAL A 371 -13.46 -34.04 7.14
C VAL A 371 -14.38 -34.48 5.98
N ARG A 372 -14.66 -33.57 5.05
CA ARG A 372 -15.44 -33.80 3.84
C ARG A 372 -15.14 -32.72 2.79
N SER A 373 -15.34 -33.04 1.51
CA SER A 373 -15.40 -32.05 0.43
C SER A 373 -16.58 -32.34 -0.49
N GLN A 374 -17.11 -31.31 -1.14
CA GLN A 374 -18.21 -31.41 -2.09
C GLN A 374 -18.00 -30.40 -3.22
N GLN A 375 -18.28 -30.77 -4.46
CA GLN A 375 -18.44 -29.81 -5.56
C GLN A 375 -19.71 -29.01 -5.31
N VAL A 376 -19.60 -27.67 -5.33
CA VAL A 376 -20.71 -26.75 -5.00
C VAL A 376 -21.18 -25.94 -6.19
N PHE A 377 -20.36 -25.83 -7.24
CA PHE A 377 -20.68 -25.09 -8.47
C PHE A 377 -19.94 -25.65 -9.69
N SER A 378 -20.59 -25.59 -10.85
CA SER A 378 -20.01 -25.91 -12.15
C SER A 378 -20.13 -24.67 -13.04
N THR A 379 -19.01 -24.17 -13.55
CA THR A 379 -19.00 -22.97 -14.39
C THR A 379 -19.73 -23.24 -15.72
N PRO A 380 -20.69 -22.40 -16.11
CA PRO A 380 -21.33 -22.51 -17.42
C PRO A 380 -20.29 -22.35 -18.55
N SER A 381 -20.41 -23.16 -19.61
CA SER A 381 -19.50 -23.11 -20.76
C SER A 381 -19.45 -21.75 -21.46
N SER A 382 -20.51 -20.94 -21.35
CA SER A 382 -20.56 -19.56 -21.83
C SER A 382 -19.70 -18.57 -21.04
N VAL A 383 -19.28 -18.90 -19.81
CA VAL A 383 -18.32 -18.12 -19.01
C VAL A 383 -16.90 -18.67 -19.19
N GLY A 384 -16.77 -19.99 -19.38
CA GLY A 384 -15.49 -20.67 -19.58
C GLY A 384 -14.88 -21.10 -18.24
N THR A 385 -13.69 -20.58 -17.93
CA THR A 385 -12.96 -20.90 -16.68
C THR A 385 -13.32 -19.92 -15.57
N LEU A 386 -13.56 -20.45 -14.36
CA LEU A 386 -13.51 -19.69 -13.11
C LEU A 386 -12.51 -20.34 -12.14
N GLU A 387 -11.65 -19.54 -11.52
CA GLU A 387 -10.65 -19.98 -10.53
C GLU A 387 -10.39 -18.86 -9.48
N GLY A 388 -9.25 -18.87 -8.77
CA GLY A 388 -8.88 -17.86 -7.78
C GLY A 388 -9.89 -17.69 -6.63
N SER A 389 -10.29 -18.78 -5.97
CA SER A 389 -11.38 -18.74 -4.98
C SER A 389 -11.03 -17.93 -3.73
N ARG A 390 -11.95 -17.06 -3.28
CA ARG A 390 -11.93 -16.42 -1.96
C ARG A 390 -13.28 -16.62 -1.27
N MET A 391 -13.30 -17.16 -0.06
CA MET A 391 -14.54 -17.59 0.61
C MET A 391 -14.91 -16.65 1.75
N TYR A 392 -16.17 -16.20 1.79
CA TYR A 392 -16.67 -15.24 2.76
C TYR A 392 -18.00 -15.68 3.36
N LYS A 393 -18.31 -15.17 4.55
CA LYS A 393 -19.66 -15.17 5.11
C LYS A 393 -20.09 -13.74 5.39
N ARG A 394 -21.33 -13.39 5.02
CA ARG A 394 -21.90 -12.05 5.25
C ARG A 394 -23.42 -12.15 5.40
N ASN A 395 -23.94 -11.63 6.51
CA ASN A 395 -25.38 -11.60 6.83
C ASN A 395 -26.03 -12.98 6.66
N GLY A 396 -25.44 -14.02 7.26
CA GLY A 396 -25.91 -15.42 7.19
C GLY A 396 -25.69 -16.14 5.85
N ASN A 397 -25.29 -15.43 4.79
CA ASN A 397 -25.05 -16.00 3.46
C ASN A 397 -23.56 -16.31 3.26
N TYR A 398 -23.28 -17.32 2.45
CA TYR A 398 -21.93 -17.75 2.08
C TYR A 398 -21.62 -17.28 0.66
N TYR A 399 -20.39 -16.82 0.43
CA TYR A 399 -19.96 -16.32 -0.88
C TYR A 399 -18.63 -16.95 -1.27
N ILE A 400 -18.45 -17.19 -2.57
CA ILE A 400 -17.15 -17.55 -3.16
C ILE A 400 -16.89 -16.58 -4.31
N PHE A 401 -15.85 -15.77 -4.17
CA PHE A 401 -15.41 -14.82 -5.18
C PHE A 401 -14.40 -15.54 -6.09
N VAL A 402 -14.59 -15.45 -7.41
CA VAL A 402 -13.81 -16.22 -8.40
C VAL A 402 -13.51 -15.38 -9.64
N THR A 403 -12.26 -15.45 -10.11
CA THR A 403 -11.83 -14.78 -11.34
C THR A 403 -12.25 -15.56 -12.56
N LYS A 404 -12.54 -14.86 -13.66
CA LYS A 404 -12.51 -15.40 -15.02
C LYS A 404 -11.21 -14.94 -15.67
N PRO A 405 -10.16 -15.78 -15.73
CA PRO A 405 -8.85 -15.37 -16.23
C PRO A 405 -8.91 -14.81 -17.66
N ALA A 406 -8.22 -13.72 -18.00
CA ALA A 406 -7.62 -12.68 -17.14
C ALA A 406 -8.41 -11.37 -17.28
N ASN A 407 -9.74 -11.47 -17.37
CA ASN A 407 -10.59 -10.35 -17.83
C ASN A 407 -11.96 -10.22 -17.17
N GLY A 408 -12.30 -11.02 -16.15
CA GLY A 408 -13.57 -10.91 -15.45
C GLY A 408 -13.48 -11.34 -13.99
N GLN A 409 -14.47 -10.93 -13.22
CA GLN A 409 -14.64 -11.31 -11.83
C GLN A 409 -16.12 -11.64 -11.58
N TYR A 410 -16.35 -12.76 -10.92
CA TYR A 410 -17.68 -13.28 -10.60
C TYR A 410 -17.77 -13.56 -9.11
N ILE A 411 -19.00 -13.62 -8.60
CA ILE A 411 -19.27 -14.02 -7.24
C ILE A 411 -20.38 -15.07 -7.23
N LEU A 412 -20.13 -16.11 -6.45
CA LEU A 412 -21.08 -17.16 -6.11
C LEU A 412 -21.71 -16.82 -4.75
N LYS A 413 -23.00 -17.03 -4.57
CA LYS A 413 -23.74 -16.83 -3.30
C LYS A 413 -24.60 -18.04 -2.96
N SER A 414 -24.55 -18.49 -1.70
CA SER A 414 -25.48 -19.46 -1.14
C SER A 414 -26.21 -18.91 0.08
N THR A 415 -27.51 -19.18 0.16
CA THR A 415 -28.36 -18.90 1.33
C THR A 415 -28.55 -20.15 2.22
N ASN A 416 -28.05 -21.31 1.80
CA ASN A 416 -28.39 -22.63 2.38
C ASN A 416 -27.19 -23.31 3.07
N GLY A 417 -26.11 -22.56 3.32
CA GLY A 417 -24.89 -23.03 3.98
C GLY A 417 -23.67 -23.08 3.06
N PRO A 418 -22.50 -23.47 3.60
CA PRO A 418 -21.22 -23.42 2.88
C PRO A 418 -21.15 -24.40 1.70
N PHE A 419 -21.97 -25.45 1.70
CA PHE A 419 -22.02 -26.47 0.64
C PHE A 419 -23.05 -26.18 -0.47
N GLY A 420 -23.69 -25.01 -0.46
CA GLY A 420 -24.57 -24.58 -1.53
C GLY A 420 -26.02 -25.02 -1.41
N PRO A 421 -26.80 -25.00 -2.51
CA PRO A 421 -26.39 -24.59 -3.86
C PRO A 421 -25.95 -23.11 -3.92
N TYR A 422 -25.14 -22.78 -4.93
CA TYR A 422 -24.67 -21.43 -5.19
C TYR A 422 -25.27 -20.85 -6.48
N GLU A 423 -25.77 -19.62 -6.40
CA GLU A 423 -26.11 -18.78 -7.54
C GLU A 423 -24.90 -17.93 -7.95
N MET A 424 -24.76 -17.58 -9.23
CA MET A 424 -23.64 -16.78 -9.74
C MET A 424 -24.11 -15.41 -10.25
N ARG A 425 -23.32 -14.35 -9.98
CA ARG A 425 -23.40 -13.07 -10.69
C ARG A 425 -22.03 -12.61 -11.18
N GLN A 426 -22.03 -11.91 -12.32
CA GLN A 426 -20.87 -11.18 -12.82
C GLN A 426 -20.70 -9.88 -12.00
N VAL A 427 -19.46 -9.58 -11.61
CA VAL A 427 -19.09 -8.34 -10.90
C VAL A 427 -18.35 -7.39 -11.85
N LEU A 428 -17.48 -7.91 -12.71
CA LEU A 428 -16.90 -7.19 -13.85
C LEU A 428 -16.58 -8.13 -15.02
N LEU A 429 -16.53 -7.59 -16.22
CA LEU A 429 -15.98 -8.25 -17.42
C LEU A 429 -15.46 -7.17 -18.38
N ASN A 430 -14.21 -7.29 -18.83
CA ASN A 430 -13.52 -6.33 -19.71
C ASN A 430 -13.53 -4.87 -19.20
N MET A 431 -13.56 -4.66 -17.88
CA MET A 431 -13.54 -3.31 -17.29
C MET A 431 -12.17 -2.66 -17.52
N SER A 432 -12.15 -1.39 -17.94
CA SER A 432 -10.91 -0.63 -18.08
C SER A 432 -10.23 -0.45 -16.73
N GLY A 433 -8.94 -0.77 -16.67
CA GLY A 433 -8.11 -0.61 -15.46
C GLY A 433 -7.53 0.79 -15.30
N PRO A 434 -7.05 1.15 -14.10
CA PRO A 434 -6.49 2.47 -13.81
C PRO A 434 -5.09 2.68 -14.42
N VAL A 435 -4.33 1.60 -14.67
CA VAL A 435 -2.97 1.70 -15.23
C VAL A 435 -2.99 1.50 -16.73
N SER A 436 -2.59 2.54 -17.47
CA SER A 436 -2.54 2.54 -18.94
C SER A 436 -1.60 1.46 -19.48
N GLY A 437 -2.10 0.66 -20.43
CA GLY A 437 -1.36 -0.43 -21.08
C GLY A 437 -1.28 -1.73 -20.26
N GLY A 438 -1.76 -1.74 -19.02
CA GLY A 438 -1.97 -2.96 -18.25
C GLY A 438 -3.28 -3.66 -18.64
N GLY A 439 -3.47 -4.90 -18.15
CA GLY A 439 -4.67 -5.71 -18.37
C GLY A 439 -5.93 -5.20 -17.65
N VAL A 440 -6.91 -6.09 -17.47
CA VAL A 440 -8.15 -5.81 -16.74
C VAL A 440 -7.94 -6.10 -15.25
N PRO A 441 -8.46 -5.28 -14.30
CA PRO A 441 -8.47 -5.63 -12.89
C PRO A 441 -9.29 -6.91 -12.65
N HIS A 442 -8.67 -7.94 -12.07
CA HIS A 442 -9.32 -9.24 -11.79
C HIS A 442 -8.67 -9.96 -10.59
N GLN A 443 -9.30 -11.06 -10.15
CA GLN A 443 -8.87 -11.88 -9.00
C GLN A 443 -8.67 -11.03 -7.74
N GLY A 444 -7.92 -11.47 -6.74
CA GLY A 444 -7.84 -10.78 -5.45
C GLY A 444 -9.11 -10.96 -4.60
N GLY A 445 -9.36 -10.05 -3.65
CA GLY A 445 -10.34 -10.26 -2.59
C GLY A 445 -11.11 -9.02 -2.12
N LEU A 446 -12.26 -9.28 -1.49
CA LEU A 446 -13.11 -8.29 -0.83
C LEU A 446 -12.71 -8.14 0.65
N VAL A 447 -12.67 -6.91 1.14
CA VAL A 447 -12.40 -6.61 2.56
C VAL A 447 -13.31 -5.51 3.08
N GLN A 448 -13.75 -5.64 4.34
CA GLN A 448 -14.50 -4.61 5.04
C GLN A 448 -13.58 -3.79 5.94
N THR A 449 -13.69 -2.47 5.89
CA THR A 449 -13.01 -1.54 6.80
C THR A 449 -13.67 -1.50 8.20
N GLN A 450 -12.99 -0.90 9.18
CA GLN A 450 -13.53 -0.72 10.53
C GLN A 450 -14.76 0.20 10.58
N ASN A 451 -14.97 1.05 9.56
CA ASN A 451 -16.17 1.90 9.44
C ASN A 451 -17.36 1.19 8.74
N GLY A 452 -17.18 -0.05 8.30
CA GLY A 452 -18.21 -0.86 7.65
C GLY A 452 -18.25 -0.76 6.12
N ALA A 453 -17.54 0.20 5.49
CA ALA A 453 -17.40 0.28 4.04
C ALA A 453 -16.59 -0.91 3.49
N TRP A 454 -16.95 -1.38 2.30
CA TRP A 454 -16.30 -2.50 1.62
C TRP A 454 -15.42 -2.02 0.47
N TYR A 455 -14.33 -2.74 0.24
CA TYR A 455 -13.39 -2.51 -0.85
C TYR A 455 -13.08 -3.82 -1.56
N TYR A 456 -12.76 -3.72 -2.84
CA TYR A 456 -12.21 -4.80 -3.65
C TYR A 456 -10.76 -4.46 -3.97
N MET A 457 -9.83 -5.30 -3.49
CA MET A 457 -8.44 -5.29 -3.95
C MET A 457 -8.29 -6.38 -5.02
N ALA A 458 -8.17 -5.94 -6.27
CA ALA A 458 -7.81 -6.79 -7.41
C ALA A 458 -6.30 -6.69 -7.68
N PHE A 459 -5.80 -7.39 -8.69
CA PHE A 459 -4.57 -7.01 -9.37
C PHE A 459 -4.79 -6.72 -10.85
N GLN A 460 -3.84 -6.02 -11.47
CA GLN A 460 -3.81 -5.72 -12.91
C GLN A 460 -2.51 -6.27 -13.52
N ASP A 461 -2.58 -6.93 -14.68
CA ASP A 461 -1.41 -7.41 -15.42
C ASP A 461 -0.62 -6.23 -16.00
N ALA A 462 0.51 -5.88 -15.39
CA ALA A 462 1.30 -4.69 -15.68
C ALA A 462 2.72 -5.02 -16.21
N TYR A 463 2.84 -6.08 -17.01
CA TYR A 463 4.12 -6.54 -17.57
C TYR A 463 4.81 -5.45 -18.43
N PRO A 464 6.13 -5.23 -18.27
CA PRO A 464 7.12 -6.14 -17.65
C PRO A 464 7.23 -6.06 -16.11
N GLY A 465 6.54 -5.14 -15.45
CA GLY A 465 6.61 -4.95 -14.00
C GLY A 465 6.03 -6.09 -13.16
N GLY A 466 5.13 -6.90 -13.73
CA GLY A 466 4.44 -7.99 -13.02
C GLY A 466 2.96 -7.69 -12.82
N ARG A 467 2.36 -8.24 -11.77
CA ARG A 467 0.92 -8.10 -11.46
C ARG A 467 0.73 -7.27 -10.19
N ILE A 468 0.07 -6.12 -10.31
CA ILE A 468 0.10 -5.05 -9.28
C ILE A 468 -1.27 -4.82 -8.61
N PRO A 469 -1.34 -4.60 -7.29
CA PRO A 469 -2.60 -4.37 -6.56
C PRO A 469 -3.29 -3.05 -6.96
N VAL A 470 -4.59 -3.14 -7.23
CA VAL A 470 -5.48 -2.00 -7.47
C VAL A 470 -6.72 -2.11 -6.58
N LEU A 471 -7.19 -0.97 -6.06
CA LEU A 471 -8.26 -0.89 -5.05
C LEU A 471 -9.45 -0.07 -5.57
N ALA A 472 -10.68 -0.53 -5.31
CA ALA A 472 -11.92 0.21 -5.58
C ALA A 472 -12.97 0.02 -4.46
N PRO A 473 -13.80 1.03 -4.16
CA PRO A 473 -14.92 0.90 -3.23
C PRO A 473 -16.00 -0.03 -3.76
N VAL A 474 -16.63 -0.78 -2.86
CA VAL A 474 -17.73 -1.73 -3.15
C VAL A 474 -18.97 -1.37 -2.35
N THR A 475 -20.09 -1.21 -3.05
CA THR A 475 -21.43 -1.16 -2.45
C THR A 475 -22.10 -2.53 -2.50
N TRP A 476 -23.07 -2.79 -1.63
CA TRP A 476 -23.87 -4.02 -1.66
C TRP A 476 -25.33 -3.69 -1.95
N THR A 477 -25.94 -4.41 -2.88
CA THR A 477 -27.38 -4.34 -3.16
C THR A 477 -28.20 -4.90 -1.99
N SER A 478 -29.49 -4.56 -1.93
CA SER A 478 -30.41 -5.03 -0.88
C SER A 478 -30.60 -6.56 -0.89
N ASP A 479 -30.55 -7.19 -2.07
CA ASP A 479 -30.55 -8.65 -2.24
C ASP A 479 -29.17 -9.30 -2.01
N GLY A 480 -28.16 -8.51 -1.58
CA GLY A 480 -26.91 -9.00 -1.02
C GLY A 480 -25.83 -9.33 -2.05
N TRP A 481 -25.65 -8.51 -3.09
CA TRP A 481 -24.60 -8.68 -4.09
C TRP A 481 -23.66 -7.47 -4.16
N PRO A 482 -22.34 -7.66 -4.32
CA PRO A 482 -21.40 -6.56 -4.42
C PRO A 482 -21.51 -5.87 -5.78
N THR A 483 -21.20 -4.57 -5.82
CA THR A 483 -21.09 -3.76 -7.03
C THR A 483 -19.92 -2.81 -6.85
N ILE A 484 -19.01 -2.79 -7.83
CA ILE A 484 -17.84 -1.91 -7.84
C ILE A 484 -18.32 -0.48 -8.13
N THR A 485 -17.85 0.48 -7.32
CA THR A 485 -18.05 1.90 -7.59
C THR A 485 -17.14 2.29 -8.75
N THR A 486 -17.68 2.62 -9.91
CA THR A 486 -16.89 2.99 -11.10
C THR A 486 -16.70 4.50 -11.22
N VAL A 487 -15.66 4.90 -11.95
CA VAL A 487 -15.43 6.30 -12.37
C VAL A 487 -15.44 6.31 -13.89
N ASN A 488 -16.32 7.11 -14.51
CA ASN A 488 -16.52 7.15 -15.96
C ASN A 488 -16.76 5.77 -16.60
N GLY A 489 -17.42 4.86 -15.88
CA GLY A 489 -17.71 3.49 -16.33
C GLY A 489 -16.54 2.49 -16.22
N GLY A 490 -15.37 2.94 -15.78
CA GLY A 490 -14.18 2.09 -15.56
C GLY A 490 -13.74 2.03 -14.10
N TRP A 491 -12.62 1.36 -13.85
CA TRP A 491 -11.95 1.40 -12.56
C TRP A 491 -11.26 2.76 -12.38
N GLY A 492 -11.57 3.46 -11.29
CA GLY A 492 -11.05 4.79 -11.01
C GLY A 492 -9.53 4.82 -10.83
N ALA A 493 -8.89 5.77 -11.52
CA ALA A 493 -7.49 6.12 -11.30
C ALA A 493 -7.28 6.68 -9.88
N SER A 494 -8.27 7.37 -9.31
CA SER A 494 -8.32 7.76 -7.90
C SER A 494 -9.70 7.50 -7.30
N TYR A 495 -9.72 7.36 -5.97
CA TYR A 495 -10.93 7.30 -5.14
C TYR A 495 -10.66 8.02 -3.80
N PRO A 496 -11.71 8.39 -3.03
CA PRO A 496 -11.53 8.82 -1.64
C PRO A 496 -10.72 7.81 -0.83
N ASN A 497 -9.96 8.29 0.15
CA ASN A 497 -9.24 7.42 1.07
C ASN A 497 -10.19 6.40 1.73
N PRO A 498 -9.80 5.14 1.98
CA PRO A 498 -10.71 4.17 2.59
C PRO A 498 -11.04 4.50 4.05
N VAL A 499 -10.01 4.88 4.80
CA VAL A 499 -10.03 5.34 6.20
C VAL A 499 -8.90 6.36 6.40
N THR A 500 -8.69 6.87 7.63
CA THR A 500 -7.60 7.79 7.93
C THR A 500 -6.25 7.15 7.60
N THR A 501 -5.44 7.83 6.79
CA THR A 501 -4.15 7.32 6.34
C THR A 501 -3.14 7.21 7.46
N ARG A 502 -2.28 6.18 7.42
CA ARG A 502 -1.19 6.00 8.39
C ARG A 502 0.10 5.58 7.68
N GLU A 503 1.19 6.21 8.08
CA GLU A 503 2.53 5.93 7.56
C GLU A 503 3.00 4.51 7.93
N VAL A 504 3.72 3.91 6.99
CA VAL A 504 4.34 2.58 7.04
C VAL A 504 5.77 2.68 6.48
N LYS A 505 6.61 1.65 6.62
CA LYS A 505 7.97 1.64 6.05
C LYS A 505 7.91 1.91 4.53
N SER A 506 8.68 2.88 4.05
CA SER A 506 8.78 3.18 2.61
C SER A 506 9.33 1.97 1.84
N PRO A 507 8.81 1.66 0.63
CA PRO A 507 9.41 0.68 -0.27
C PRO A 507 10.73 1.19 -0.90
N THR A 508 11.07 2.47 -0.75
CA THR A 508 12.33 3.06 -1.21
C THR A 508 13.28 3.33 -0.05
N GLY A 509 14.59 3.40 -0.33
CA GLY A 509 15.60 3.72 0.68
C GLY A 509 16.89 2.93 0.50
N SER A 510 17.63 2.80 1.60
CA SER A 510 18.93 2.11 1.64
C SER A 510 18.88 0.94 2.61
N ASP A 511 19.42 -0.21 2.21
CA ASP A 511 19.74 -1.32 3.11
C ASP A 511 21.27 -1.52 3.16
N THR A 512 21.83 -1.48 4.36
CA THR A 512 23.25 -1.76 4.64
C THR A 512 23.47 -3.14 5.26
N PHE A 513 22.42 -3.97 5.33
CA PHE A 513 22.42 -5.34 5.81
C PHE A 513 23.06 -5.48 7.21
N THR A 514 22.74 -4.55 8.11
CA THR A 514 23.23 -4.50 9.50
C THR A 514 22.40 -5.33 10.48
N GLY A 515 21.23 -5.82 10.04
CA GLY A 515 20.42 -6.76 10.82
C GLY A 515 21.06 -8.14 10.91
N SER A 516 20.60 -8.95 11.88
CA SER A 516 20.99 -10.37 12.02
C SER A 516 20.31 -11.28 10.99
N GLN A 517 19.32 -10.76 10.26
CA GLN A 517 18.56 -11.42 9.20
C GLN A 517 18.28 -10.38 8.09
N LEU A 518 17.91 -10.86 6.90
CA LEU A 518 17.42 -10.01 5.81
C LEU A 518 16.01 -9.47 6.14
N GLY A 519 15.71 -8.25 5.69
CA GLY A 519 14.36 -7.70 5.75
C GLY A 519 13.35 -8.47 4.88
N PRO A 520 12.05 -8.43 5.19
CA PRO A 520 11.01 -9.18 4.48
C PRO A 520 10.74 -8.70 3.04
N GLU A 521 11.35 -7.59 2.59
CA GLU A 521 11.40 -7.19 1.19
C GLU A 521 12.29 -8.08 0.29
N TRP A 522 13.15 -8.92 0.90
CA TRP A 522 14.17 -9.70 0.21
C TRP A 522 13.78 -11.17 0.01
N GLU A 523 13.85 -11.65 -1.23
CA GLU A 523 13.59 -13.05 -1.57
C GLU A 523 14.71 -13.62 -2.46
N TRP A 524 15.24 -14.79 -2.12
CA TRP A 524 16.17 -15.56 -2.95
C TRP A 524 15.45 -16.21 -4.14
N ASN A 525 16.12 -16.27 -5.29
CA ASN A 525 15.74 -17.17 -6.37
C ASN A 525 16.05 -18.61 -5.95
N HIS A 526 15.01 -19.42 -5.66
CA HIS A 526 15.11 -20.73 -4.99
C HIS A 526 15.65 -20.65 -3.54
N ASN A 527 15.60 -21.75 -2.77
CA ASN A 527 16.14 -21.79 -1.41
C ASN A 527 17.65 -21.52 -1.42
N PRO A 528 18.17 -20.65 -0.55
CA PRO A 528 19.60 -20.38 -0.47
C PRO A 528 20.36 -21.56 0.16
N ASP A 529 21.65 -21.64 -0.15
CA ASP A 529 22.64 -22.27 0.71
C ASP A 529 22.96 -21.33 1.88
N THR A 530 22.37 -21.63 3.05
CA THR A 530 22.55 -20.86 4.28
C THR A 530 23.97 -20.92 4.84
N THR A 531 24.83 -21.82 4.35
CA THR A 531 26.26 -21.86 4.72
C THR A 531 27.11 -20.89 3.88
N ARG A 532 26.52 -20.29 2.83
CA ARG A 532 27.23 -19.49 1.81
C ARG A 532 26.82 -18.03 1.76
N PHE A 533 26.00 -17.54 2.68
CA PHE A 533 25.75 -16.11 2.85
C PHE A 533 25.79 -15.69 4.32
N GLY A 534 25.87 -14.38 4.56
CA GLY A 534 25.71 -13.80 5.89
C GLY A 534 25.39 -12.31 5.83
N VAL A 535 24.79 -11.78 6.90
CA VAL A 535 24.46 -10.37 7.11
C VAL A 535 25.00 -9.91 8.48
N GLY A 536 24.92 -8.62 8.76
CA GLY A 536 25.34 -7.97 10.00
C GLY A 536 26.36 -6.84 9.81
N ASN A 537 27.04 -6.80 8.66
CA ASN A 537 27.96 -5.73 8.22
C ASN A 537 28.06 -5.76 6.69
N GLY A 538 26.94 -5.56 5.99
CA GLY A 538 26.81 -5.88 4.58
C GLY A 538 26.41 -7.33 4.33
N LEU A 539 25.90 -7.60 3.13
CA LEU A 539 25.54 -8.94 2.64
C LEU A 539 26.77 -9.61 2.05
N ARG A 540 27.35 -10.57 2.76
CA ARG A 540 28.44 -11.39 2.24
C ARG A 540 27.87 -12.58 1.45
N LEU A 541 28.32 -12.74 0.21
CA LEU A 541 27.98 -13.89 -0.66
C LEU A 541 29.26 -14.67 -1.00
N GLN A 542 29.37 -15.91 -0.51
CA GLN A 542 30.35 -16.87 -1.01
C GLN A 542 29.82 -17.54 -2.28
N THR A 543 30.70 -18.01 -3.16
CA THR A 543 30.25 -18.82 -4.30
C THR A 543 29.61 -20.12 -3.81
N ALA A 544 28.33 -20.31 -4.15
CA ALA A 544 27.50 -21.45 -3.72
C ALA A 544 27.27 -22.49 -4.82
N THR A 545 27.73 -22.23 -6.04
CA THR A 545 27.56 -23.12 -7.20
C THR A 545 28.72 -22.93 -8.18
N VAL A 546 29.20 -24.05 -8.75
CA VAL A 546 30.09 -24.04 -9.92
C VAL A 546 29.23 -24.21 -11.18
N THR A 547 29.09 -23.16 -11.99
CA THR A 547 28.24 -23.12 -13.17
C THR A 547 28.66 -21.98 -14.12
N ASN A 548 28.31 -22.09 -15.40
CA ASN A 548 28.36 -20.97 -16.35
C ASN A 548 26.98 -20.29 -16.54
N ASP A 549 25.93 -20.81 -15.89
CA ASP A 549 24.54 -20.41 -16.04
C ASP A 549 24.03 -19.71 -14.77
N LEU A 550 23.72 -18.40 -14.86
CA LEU A 550 23.13 -17.63 -13.76
C LEU A 550 21.80 -18.24 -13.29
N TYR A 551 21.02 -18.86 -14.17
CA TYR A 551 19.77 -19.52 -13.77
C TYR A 551 19.99 -20.81 -12.97
N SER A 552 21.22 -21.30 -12.87
CA SER A 552 21.61 -22.39 -11.97
C SER A 552 22.32 -21.91 -10.69
N ALA A 553 22.58 -20.60 -10.55
CA ALA A 553 23.36 -20.06 -9.44
C ALA A 553 22.51 -19.91 -8.17
N ARG A 554 22.77 -20.77 -7.17
CA ARG A 554 22.25 -20.59 -5.81
C ARG A 554 22.71 -19.26 -5.22
N ASN A 555 21.97 -18.74 -4.25
CA ASN A 555 22.24 -17.47 -3.57
C ASN A 555 22.22 -16.24 -4.50
N THR A 556 21.33 -16.25 -5.49
CA THR A 556 20.90 -15.01 -6.16
C THR A 556 19.79 -14.37 -5.33
N LEU A 557 20.11 -13.29 -4.60
CA LEU A 557 19.16 -12.53 -3.79
C LEU A 557 18.39 -11.55 -4.68
N THR A 558 17.07 -11.39 -4.49
CA THR A 558 16.25 -10.53 -5.34
C THR A 558 15.39 -9.54 -4.58
N HIS A 559 15.15 -8.39 -5.22
CA HIS A 559 14.21 -7.36 -4.79
C HIS A 559 13.23 -7.07 -5.94
N ARG A 560 11.97 -6.78 -5.63
CA ARG A 560 10.99 -6.33 -6.64
C ARG A 560 11.37 -4.97 -7.20
N ILE A 561 10.90 -4.66 -8.41
CA ILE A 561 11.09 -3.34 -9.02
C ILE A 561 9.86 -2.50 -8.68
N LEU A 562 10.08 -1.37 -8.03
CA LEU A 562 9.02 -0.39 -7.79
C LEU A 562 8.73 0.38 -9.08
N GLY A 563 7.48 0.39 -9.51
CA GLY A 563 7.04 1.10 -10.71
C GLY A 563 6.65 2.57 -10.46
N PRO A 564 6.44 3.37 -11.52
CA PRO A 564 6.58 3.02 -12.94
C PRO A 564 8.03 2.85 -13.39
N SER A 565 8.99 3.40 -12.65
CA SER A 565 10.42 3.23 -12.87
C SER A 565 11.17 3.41 -11.56
N SER A 566 12.20 2.60 -11.35
CA SER A 566 13.11 2.74 -10.21
C SER A 566 14.54 2.36 -10.58
N THR A 567 15.47 2.76 -9.72
CA THR A 567 16.90 2.57 -9.86
C THR A 567 17.44 1.85 -8.63
N ALA A 568 17.96 0.64 -8.85
CA ALA A 568 18.75 -0.08 -7.85
C ALA A 568 20.23 0.26 -8.02
N THR A 569 20.93 0.52 -6.92
CA THR A 569 22.40 0.64 -6.87
C THR A 569 22.95 -0.27 -5.77
N ILE A 570 23.99 -1.05 -6.05
CA ILE A 570 24.75 -1.77 -5.01
C ILE A 570 26.18 -1.25 -4.91
N GLN A 571 26.73 -1.18 -3.70
CA GLN A 571 28.17 -1.08 -3.47
C GLN A 571 28.73 -2.49 -3.26
N LEU A 572 29.51 -2.98 -4.22
CA LEU A 572 30.11 -4.32 -4.24
C LEU A 572 31.60 -4.23 -3.89
N ASP A 573 32.00 -4.88 -2.80
CA ASP A 573 33.39 -5.26 -2.54
C ASP A 573 33.67 -6.62 -3.20
N TYR A 574 34.60 -6.63 -4.15
CA TYR A 574 34.99 -7.77 -4.96
C TYR A 574 36.43 -8.23 -4.67
N SER A 575 37.08 -7.70 -3.62
CA SER A 575 38.47 -7.98 -3.28
C SER A 575 38.78 -9.45 -2.99
N GLN A 576 37.75 -10.24 -2.62
CA GLN A 576 37.86 -11.66 -2.27
C GLN A 576 37.37 -12.61 -3.39
N MET A 577 37.17 -12.11 -4.62
CA MET A 577 36.89 -12.96 -5.79
C MET A 577 38.11 -13.81 -6.17
N ARG A 578 37.84 -15.04 -6.59
CA ARG A 578 38.82 -15.99 -7.16
C ARG A 578 38.61 -16.16 -8.66
N ASP A 579 39.57 -16.79 -9.32
CA ASP A 579 39.50 -17.04 -10.75
C ASP A 579 38.33 -17.98 -11.08
N GLY A 580 37.54 -17.58 -12.06
CA GLY A 580 36.25 -18.17 -12.39
C GLY A 580 35.04 -17.45 -11.77
N ASP A 581 35.21 -16.55 -10.80
CA ASP A 581 34.05 -15.91 -10.15
C ASP A 581 33.32 -14.93 -11.08
N ARG A 582 32.01 -14.82 -10.84
CA ARG A 582 31.01 -13.99 -11.52
C ARG A 582 30.07 -13.39 -10.47
N ALA A 583 30.12 -12.08 -10.27
CA ALA A 583 29.29 -11.40 -9.27
C ALA A 583 28.74 -10.07 -9.80
N GLY A 584 27.53 -9.67 -9.41
CA GLY A 584 26.97 -8.41 -9.91
C GLY A 584 25.49 -8.16 -9.60
N LEU A 585 24.91 -7.26 -10.39
CA LEU A 585 23.51 -6.84 -10.32
C LEU A 585 22.82 -7.15 -11.67
N ALA A 586 21.83 -8.03 -11.61
CA ALA A 586 21.03 -8.50 -12.73
C ALA A 586 19.67 -7.81 -12.81
N MET A 587 19.18 -7.69 -14.04
CA MET A 587 17.77 -7.55 -14.37
C MET A 587 17.26 -8.98 -14.66
N LEU A 588 16.69 -9.63 -13.64
CA LEU A 588 16.44 -11.07 -13.61
C LEU A 588 14.98 -11.41 -13.97
N ARG A 589 14.83 -12.32 -14.94
CA ARG A 589 13.58 -13.01 -15.35
C ARG A 589 13.90 -14.22 -16.26
N ASP A 590 12.95 -14.71 -17.05
CA ASP A 590 13.13 -15.72 -18.11
C ASP A 590 14.05 -15.24 -19.25
N SER A 591 14.05 -13.92 -19.52
CA SER A 591 15.05 -13.25 -20.34
C SER A 591 15.76 -12.18 -19.49
N SER A 592 17.07 -12.30 -19.32
CA SER A 592 17.85 -11.50 -18.37
C SER A 592 19.08 -10.84 -18.99
N ALA A 593 19.55 -9.80 -18.30
CA ALA A 593 20.84 -9.15 -18.52
C ALA A 593 21.44 -8.71 -17.18
N TRP A 594 22.76 -8.50 -17.10
CA TRP A 594 23.43 -8.08 -15.86
C TRP A 594 24.69 -7.25 -16.09
N ILE A 595 25.02 -6.41 -15.11
CA ILE A 595 26.31 -5.73 -14.97
C ILE A 595 27.04 -6.27 -13.74
N GLY A 596 28.34 -6.52 -13.85
CA GLY A 596 29.07 -7.20 -12.78
C GLY A 596 30.57 -7.32 -13.02
N VAL A 597 31.24 -7.93 -12.05
CA VAL A 597 32.67 -8.22 -12.10
C VAL A 597 32.87 -9.68 -12.53
N ARG A 598 33.83 -9.89 -13.44
CA ARG A 598 34.39 -11.19 -13.80
C ARG A 598 35.85 -11.25 -13.34
N ARG A 599 36.25 -12.37 -12.76
CA ARG A 599 37.67 -12.67 -12.53
C ARG A 599 38.08 -13.93 -13.29
N ASP A 600 39.09 -13.82 -14.13
CA ASP A 600 39.60 -14.91 -14.99
C ASP A 600 41.12 -14.78 -15.11
N ASN A 601 41.88 -15.86 -14.87
CA ASN A 601 43.33 -15.93 -15.09
C ASN A 601 44.11 -14.74 -14.46
N GLY A 602 43.83 -14.44 -13.20
CA GLY A 602 44.37 -13.31 -12.44
C GLY A 602 43.82 -11.93 -12.80
N GLN A 603 43.15 -11.77 -13.95
CA GLN A 603 42.59 -10.50 -14.40
C GLN A 603 41.18 -10.28 -13.84
N THR A 604 40.87 -9.03 -13.47
CA THR A 604 39.55 -8.63 -12.98
C THR A 604 38.96 -7.56 -13.91
N ARG A 605 37.73 -7.78 -14.38
CA ARG A 605 37.06 -6.96 -15.38
C ARG A 605 35.65 -6.62 -14.94
N LEU A 606 35.23 -5.38 -15.17
CA LEU A 606 33.82 -5.01 -15.20
C LEU A 606 33.25 -5.44 -16.55
N VAL A 607 32.08 -6.08 -16.55
CA VAL A 607 31.38 -6.51 -17.77
C VAL A 607 29.88 -6.22 -17.72
N ALA A 608 29.27 -6.16 -18.90
CA ALA A 608 27.83 -6.27 -19.09
C ALA A 608 27.54 -7.53 -19.93
N THR A 609 26.53 -8.30 -19.55
CA THR A 609 26.12 -9.53 -20.22
C THR A 609 24.63 -9.45 -20.53
N ASN A 610 24.24 -9.61 -21.80
CA ASN A 610 22.85 -9.66 -22.25
C ASN A 610 22.48 -11.07 -22.75
N ASN A 611 21.24 -11.26 -23.19
CA ASN A 611 20.78 -12.48 -23.87
C ASN A 611 20.90 -13.77 -23.03
N LEU A 612 20.71 -13.69 -21.71
CA LEU A 612 20.46 -14.88 -20.91
C LEU A 612 18.99 -15.27 -21.13
N THR A 613 18.68 -16.48 -21.58
CA THR A 613 17.31 -16.85 -21.96
C THR A 613 16.92 -18.26 -21.53
N MET A 614 15.63 -18.44 -21.24
CA MET A 614 14.97 -19.74 -21.13
C MET A 614 14.03 -20.02 -22.32
N ASN A 615 13.64 -21.28 -22.50
CA ASN A 615 12.49 -21.67 -23.32
C ASN A 615 11.20 -21.77 -22.49
N GLY A 616 10.07 -22.08 -23.14
CA GLY A 616 8.77 -22.29 -22.47
C GLY A 616 8.67 -23.51 -21.54
N SER A 617 9.73 -24.31 -21.41
CA SER A 617 9.88 -25.37 -20.40
C SER A 617 10.89 -24.99 -19.31
N TRP A 618 11.21 -23.69 -19.20
CA TRP A 618 12.13 -23.07 -18.23
C TRP A 618 13.54 -23.67 -18.21
N GLN A 619 13.97 -24.21 -19.36
CA GLN A 619 15.34 -24.67 -19.59
C GLN A 619 16.16 -23.54 -20.19
N THR A 620 17.39 -23.37 -19.71
CA THR A 620 18.34 -22.37 -20.24
C THR A 620 18.65 -22.65 -21.71
N THR A 621 18.38 -21.68 -22.58
CA THR A 621 18.74 -21.71 -24.00
C THR A 621 19.97 -20.87 -24.31
N SER A 622 20.30 -19.90 -23.45
CA SER A 622 21.54 -19.13 -23.52
C SER A 622 21.99 -18.70 -22.12
N THR A 623 23.28 -18.88 -21.83
CA THR A 623 23.95 -18.39 -20.61
C THR A 623 24.43 -16.94 -20.73
N GLY A 624 24.15 -16.29 -21.87
CA GLY A 624 24.40 -14.87 -22.11
C GLY A 624 25.64 -14.58 -22.97
N THR A 625 25.65 -13.36 -23.51
CA THR A 625 26.73 -12.83 -24.35
C THR A 625 27.35 -11.61 -23.65
N GLU A 626 28.67 -11.58 -23.53
CA GLU A 626 29.40 -10.40 -23.02
C GLU A 626 29.32 -9.29 -24.09
N VAL A 627 28.68 -8.16 -23.74
CA VAL A 627 28.39 -7.04 -24.67
C VAL A 627 29.20 -5.77 -24.37
N ALA A 628 29.86 -5.71 -23.20
CA ALA A 628 30.87 -4.73 -22.86
C ALA A 628 31.82 -5.30 -21.81
N SER A 629 33.09 -4.90 -21.85
CA SER A 629 34.11 -5.27 -20.87
C SER A 629 35.15 -4.15 -20.73
N THR A 630 35.63 -3.91 -19.51
CA THR A 630 36.82 -3.10 -19.23
C THR A 630 37.57 -3.64 -18.01
N ALA A 631 38.88 -3.40 -17.92
CA ALA A 631 39.66 -3.75 -16.74
C ALA A 631 39.22 -2.90 -15.53
N VAL A 632 39.27 -3.47 -14.32
CA VAL A 632 38.89 -2.76 -13.09
C VAL A 632 39.81 -3.13 -11.92
N SER A 633 40.14 -2.15 -11.08
CA SER A 633 41.03 -2.25 -9.93
C SER A 633 40.47 -1.50 -8.72
N GLY A 634 41.09 -1.69 -7.54
CA GLY A 634 40.66 -1.04 -6.29
C GLY A 634 39.76 -1.89 -5.38
N GLY A 635 39.18 -2.99 -5.89
CA GLY A 635 38.45 -3.97 -5.08
C GLY A 635 37.03 -3.56 -4.67
N ARG A 636 36.58 -2.36 -5.02
CA ARG A 636 35.22 -1.86 -4.77
C ARG A 636 34.65 -1.18 -6.02
N ILE A 637 33.37 -1.39 -6.28
CA ILE A 637 32.63 -0.77 -7.38
C ILE A 637 31.17 -0.56 -6.99
N TRP A 638 30.53 0.46 -7.55
CA TRP A 638 29.08 0.63 -7.48
C TRP A 638 28.48 0.19 -8.81
N LEU A 639 27.47 -0.67 -8.75
CA LEU A 639 26.75 -1.21 -9.91
C LEU A 639 25.30 -0.74 -9.84
N ARG A 640 24.77 -0.18 -10.94
CA ARG A 640 23.46 0.44 -10.98
C ARG A 640 22.64 -0.03 -12.17
N VAL A 641 21.38 -0.33 -11.91
CA VAL A 641 20.36 -0.65 -12.92
C VAL A 641 19.15 0.26 -12.74
N ASN A 642 18.85 1.07 -13.74
CA ASN A 642 17.57 1.79 -13.85
C ASN A 642 16.63 1.00 -14.75
N ALA A 643 15.37 0.81 -14.35
CA ALA A 643 14.37 0.07 -15.11
C ALA A 643 13.10 0.90 -15.33
N ASP A 644 12.61 0.97 -16.57
CA ASP A 644 11.24 1.44 -16.89
C ASP A 644 10.32 0.22 -16.97
N ILE A 645 9.44 0.04 -16.00
CA ILE A 645 8.51 -1.10 -15.94
C ILE A 645 7.05 -0.71 -16.19
N ARG A 646 6.80 0.46 -16.79
CA ARG A 646 5.46 0.82 -17.30
C ARG A 646 4.96 -0.29 -18.24
N PRO A 647 3.66 -0.61 -18.26
CA PRO A 647 3.16 -1.68 -19.12
C PRO A 647 3.49 -1.49 -20.61
N GLY A 648 3.69 -2.60 -21.32
CA GLY A 648 3.89 -2.63 -22.77
C GLY A 648 5.28 -3.07 -23.25
N THR A 649 5.50 -3.01 -24.57
CA THR A 649 6.73 -3.42 -25.24
C THR A 649 7.78 -2.31 -25.27
N GLY A 650 9.03 -2.65 -25.63
CA GLY A 650 10.12 -1.68 -25.80
C GLY A 650 10.68 -1.07 -24.51
N ARG A 651 10.24 -1.57 -23.36
CA ARG A 651 10.69 -1.19 -22.02
C ARG A 651 12.13 -1.63 -21.79
N GLN A 652 12.92 -0.83 -21.07
CA GLN A 652 14.36 -1.03 -20.97
C GLN A 652 14.89 -1.00 -19.54
N ALA A 653 15.88 -1.85 -19.29
CA ALA A 653 16.83 -1.73 -18.19
C ALA A 653 18.14 -1.12 -18.71
N LYS A 654 18.68 -0.14 -17.99
CA LYS A 654 19.91 0.59 -18.34
C LYS A 654 20.95 0.39 -17.25
N PHE A 655 22.14 -0.05 -17.68
CA PHE A 655 23.24 -0.40 -16.80
C PHE A 655 24.26 0.75 -16.71
N SER A 656 24.77 0.98 -15.50
CA SER A 656 25.82 1.95 -15.23
C SER A 656 26.66 1.53 -14.03
N TYR A 657 27.86 2.07 -13.92
CA TYR A 657 28.76 1.82 -12.79
C TYR A 657 29.43 3.10 -12.32
N SER A 658 30.00 3.05 -11.11
CA SER A 658 30.84 4.11 -10.56
C SER A 658 31.98 3.51 -9.75
N THR A 659 33.15 4.16 -9.75
CA THR A 659 34.32 3.81 -8.93
C THR A 659 34.51 4.73 -7.72
N ASP A 660 33.75 5.83 -7.63
CA ASP A 660 33.79 6.79 -6.52
C ASP A 660 32.46 6.86 -5.73
N GLY A 661 31.40 6.22 -6.24
CA GLY A 661 30.05 6.22 -5.66
C GLY A 661 29.20 7.46 -6.01
N VAL A 662 29.75 8.40 -6.79
CA VAL A 662 29.13 9.69 -7.13
C VAL A 662 28.90 9.80 -8.63
N ASN A 663 29.95 9.60 -9.43
CA ASN A 663 29.92 9.75 -10.89
C ASN A 663 29.62 8.41 -11.54
N PHE A 664 28.46 8.29 -12.21
CA PHE A 664 28.02 7.06 -12.85
C PHE A 664 28.16 7.12 -14.38
N THR A 665 28.85 6.12 -14.92
CA THR A 665 29.08 5.94 -16.37
C THR A 665 28.18 4.84 -16.90
N SER A 666 27.41 5.11 -17.96
CA SER A 666 26.62 4.08 -18.67
C SER A 666 27.53 3.01 -19.27
N PHE A 667 27.13 1.75 -19.20
CA PHE A 667 28.01 0.63 -19.56
C PHE A 667 27.27 -0.51 -20.25
N GLY A 668 27.65 -0.78 -21.50
CA GLY A 668 26.93 -1.71 -22.39
C GLY A 668 25.63 -1.12 -22.97
N PRO A 669 25.01 -1.82 -23.94
CA PRO A 669 23.70 -1.44 -24.48
C PRO A 669 22.58 -1.64 -23.45
N ALA A 670 21.51 -0.85 -23.56
CA ALA A 670 20.29 -1.08 -22.80
C ALA A 670 19.68 -2.45 -23.13
N PHE A 671 19.12 -3.11 -22.13
CA PHE A 671 18.43 -4.40 -22.29
C PHE A 671 16.93 -4.17 -22.41
N THR A 672 16.32 -4.64 -23.51
CA THR A 672 14.87 -4.60 -23.71
C THR A 672 14.21 -5.74 -22.94
N MET A 673 13.36 -5.40 -21.98
CA MET A 673 12.63 -6.33 -21.13
C MET A 673 11.43 -6.95 -21.86
N GLY A 674 11.22 -8.25 -21.67
CA GLY A 674 10.07 -8.97 -22.23
C GLY A 674 8.76 -8.68 -21.48
N ASN A 675 7.65 -8.57 -22.20
CA ASN A 675 6.31 -8.37 -21.62
C ASN A 675 5.43 -9.64 -21.65
N ALA A 676 6.02 -10.80 -21.91
CA ALA A 676 5.34 -12.10 -21.96
C ALA A 676 4.93 -12.57 -20.55
N TRP A 677 3.67 -12.98 -20.38
CA TRP A 677 3.09 -13.30 -19.06
C TRP A 677 3.42 -14.70 -18.56
N GLN A 678 3.92 -15.61 -19.40
CA GLN A 678 4.03 -17.05 -19.10
C GLN A 678 4.98 -17.39 -17.94
N PHE A 679 5.93 -16.51 -17.62
CA PHE A 679 6.80 -16.65 -16.43
C PHE A 679 6.10 -16.20 -15.13
N PHE A 680 4.89 -15.64 -15.23
CA PHE A 680 4.01 -15.05 -14.19
C PHE A 680 4.58 -13.88 -13.39
N MET A 681 5.83 -13.95 -12.97
CA MET A 681 6.45 -12.89 -12.17
C MET A 681 6.91 -11.74 -13.06
N GLY A 682 6.99 -10.56 -12.48
CA GLY A 682 7.65 -9.39 -13.03
C GLY A 682 9.17 -9.55 -13.08
N TYR A 683 9.83 -8.56 -13.68
CA TYR A 683 11.28 -8.42 -13.55
C TYR A 683 11.70 -8.08 -12.11
N ARG A 684 12.90 -8.53 -11.72
CA ARG A 684 13.50 -8.23 -10.41
C ARG A 684 14.93 -7.73 -10.54
N PHE A 685 15.36 -6.93 -9.56
CA PHE A 685 16.78 -6.70 -9.33
C PHE A 685 17.37 -7.93 -8.64
N GLY A 686 18.46 -8.50 -9.19
CA GLY A 686 19.08 -9.73 -8.67
C GLY A 686 20.55 -9.54 -8.32
N ILE A 687 20.92 -9.66 -7.05
CA ILE A 687 22.31 -9.65 -6.56
C ILE A 687 22.82 -11.09 -6.55
N PHE A 688 23.94 -11.38 -7.21
CA PHE A 688 24.46 -12.76 -7.34
C PHE A 688 25.96 -12.87 -7.14
N ASN A 689 26.41 -14.09 -6.77
CA ASN A 689 27.81 -14.52 -6.85
C ASN A 689 27.91 -16.04 -7.12
N TYR A 690 28.58 -16.44 -8.21
CA TYR A 690 28.86 -17.85 -8.54
C TYR A 690 30.24 -18.02 -9.16
N ALA A 691 30.74 -19.25 -9.20
CA ALA A 691 32.03 -19.59 -9.81
C ALA A 691 31.84 -20.40 -11.10
N THR A 692 32.74 -20.26 -12.07
CA THR A 692 32.80 -21.13 -13.26
C THR A 692 33.83 -22.25 -13.13
N GLN A 693 34.78 -22.13 -12.18
CA GLN A 693 35.89 -23.07 -12.00
C GLN A 693 35.81 -23.85 -10.67
N SER A 694 35.85 -23.15 -9.52
CA SER A 694 35.85 -23.78 -8.20
C SER A 694 35.26 -22.86 -7.13
N LEU A 695 34.73 -23.43 -6.05
CA LEU A 695 34.16 -22.65 -4.94
C LEU A 695 35.24 -22.01 -4.06
N GLY A 696 34.83 -20.97 -3.32
CA GLY A 696 35.60 -20.41 -2.20
C GLY A 696 36.03 -18.96 -2.34
N GLY A 697 35.72 -18.32 -3.47
CA GLY A 697 35.71 -16.86 -3.56
C GLY A 697 34.46 -16.26 -2.93
N SER A 698 34.50 -14.96 -2.63
CA SER A 698 33.36 -14.25 -2.05
C SER A 698 33.34 -12.76 -2.42
N VAL A 699 32.16 -12.16 -2.32
CA VAL A 699 31.94 -10.72 -2.43
C VAL A 699 31.15 -10.22 -1.21
N THR A 700 31.19 -8.91 -0.95
CA THR A 700 30.31 -8.29 0.05
C THR A 700 29.57 -7.12 -0.59
N VAL A 701 28.23 -7.11 -0.50
CA VAL A 701 27.43 -5.94 -0.83
C VAL A 701 27.23 -5.13 0.44
N ASN A 702 27.95 -4.02 0.56
CA ASN A 702 27.94 -3.19 1.76
C ASN A 702 26.66 -2.32 1.85
N ARG A 703 26.00 -2.09 0.71
CA ARG A 703 24.83 -1.24 0.58
C ARG A 703 24.04 -1.58 -0.68
N PHE A 704 22.72 -1.60 -0.58
CA PHE A 704 21.75 -1.52 -1.66
C PHE A 704 20.93 -0.23 -1.50
N ASP A 705 20.67 0.47 -2.60
CA ASP A 705 19.82 1.66 -2.66
C ASP A 705 18.73 1.45 -3.71
N LEU A 706 17.47 1.59 -3.32
CA LEU A 706 16.32 1.68 -4.24
C LEU A 706 15.75 3.09 -4.23
N THR A 707 15.70 3.70 -5.41
CA THR A 707 15.25 5.09 -5.61
C THR A 707 14.29 5.19 -6.80
N THR A 708 13.32 6.09 -6.73
CA THR A 708 12.46 6.49 -7.87
C THR A 708 12.96 7.83 -8.45
N PRO A 709 12.68 8.12 -9.74
CA PRO A 709 13.00 9.40 -10.38
C PRO A 709 12.31 10.62 -9.74
#